data_AF-A0A957YFD9-F1
#
_entry.id   AF-A0A957YFD9-F1
#
_cell.length_a   1.000
_cell.length_b   1.000
_cell.length_c   1.000
_cell.angle_alpha   90.00
_cell.angle_beta   90.00
_cell.angle_gamma   90.00
#
_symmetry.space_group_name_H-M   'P 1'
#
loop_
_entity.id
_entity.type
_entity.pdbx_description
1 polymer ?
#
loop_
_entity_poly.entity_id
_entity_poly.type
_entity_poly.pdbx_seq_one_letter_code
_entity_poly.pdbx_strand_id
1 'polypeptide(L)'
;MKKKYLVAALAGGLMIVVIMALGFLYVRQNRTTPPPIYAFASDRAGAGDIFALNAAGNLINLTNDPAADWDPTWSADGSMLAFTSHRSGNSDIWLLNVVESSEERLPVNLTNDPAWDYSPSWSPSGQSVVFVSERDGDPEIFVQNLESDTALQLTFNSEMDHRPAWSPDGKTIAFAAVRDGVERIHLIRPDGTDEQIATSPSLRGTSPSWSPDSQRLAFIGWNEEDQAGIYVIGPDAEHIERLYQAQSWIGSLNWSPDGGWITFTGWESGNHEIYALPLAGDNSHPLRLTSDDAWDDFFVVNPASAFFEPPTEDNVAQAAPARQLPPNETFFMGANLADLGKTYMLNDMGLGWGKGYVNWGTVEPKPGEFHWVDPDNIAQAMGDQQVKILMRVHGTPAWARPQNSSYTHPPDDMAAFGAFMTALADRYKGRVAAYEIWNEPNLNYEWGNLDPDPVVYTEMVKTAYKAVKAADPEALVITGGLATTGDGSATAYGDLAFLQGMYDAGLQKHCDGIGSHPYTFGRAPDEVDPWGLSLSRVQEQYDVMKTNGDGNQKIWITELGWVIESNWDLGEHESIAVSQTQQAEYLTEAFAMLENDMPFVQAVFLFNLDFSTVAWYPAQEPMRWYAILNPDRTPRPAYTQLRQYLRNP
;
A
#
# COMPACT_ATOMS: atom_id res chain seq x y z
N MET A 1 1.23 31.17 37.82
CA MET A 1 -0.19 30.99 38.18
C MET A 1 -0.99 30.79 36.89
N LYS A 2 -1.00 29.58 36.31
CA LYS A 2 -2.19 28.72 36.13
C LYS A 2 -3.55 29.41 36.40
N LYS A 3 -4.35 29.62 35.33
CA LYS A 3 -5.75 29.17 35.19
C LYS A 3 -6.44 29.95 34.06
N LYS A 4 -6.89 29.24 33.01
CA LYS A 4 -8.28 29.13 32.52
C LYS A 4 -8.31 28.73 31.04
N TYR A 5 -8.42 27.44 30.77
CA TYR A 5 -9.15 26.90 29.63
C TYR A 5 -9.91 25.68 30.14
N LEU A 6 -11.21 25.85 30.35
CA LEU A 6 -12.19 24.78 30.42
C LEU A 6 -13.58 25.42 30.20
N VAL A 7 -14.45 24.68 29.51
CA VAL A 7 -15.84 24.98 29.05
C VAL A 7 -15.84 25.47 27.59
N ALA A 8 -16.45 24.81 26.61
CA ALA A 8 -17.24 23.56 26.60
C ALA A 8 -17.28 23.00 25.16
N ALA A 9 -17.22 21.68 25.06
CA ALA A 9 -17.73 20.93 23.92
C ALA A 9 -19.26 21.13 23.84
N LEU A 10 -19.72 21.78 22.75
CA LEU A 10 -21.08 21.85 22.20
C LEU A 10 -21.18 23.10 21.30
N ALA A 11 -20.41 23.15 20.20
CA ALA A 11 -20.54 24.18 19.16
C ALA A 11 -19.70 23.90 17.88
N GLY A 12 -19.50 22.63 17.48
CA GLY A 12 -18.59 22.26 16.37
C GLY A 12 -18.88 23.01 15.06
N GLY A 13 -20.10 22.87 14.53
CA GLY A 13 -20.45 23.41 13.22
C GLY A 13 -20.58 24.94 13.18
N LEU A 14 -21.00 25.56 14.28
CA LEU A 14 -21.08 27.03 14.35
C LEU A 14 -19.69 27.69 14.41
N MET A 15 -18.66 26.97 14.86
CA MET A 15 -17.31 27.51 15.03
C MET A 15 -16.51 27.50 13.71
N ILE A 16 -16.66 26.46 12.88
CA ILE A 16 -16.06 26.38 11.53
C ILE A 16 -16.57 27.55 10.68
N VAL A 17 -17.88 27.79 10.69
CA VAL A 17 -18.50 28.91 9.94
C VAL A 17 -18.08 30.28 10.47
N VAL A 18 -17.94 30.47 11.78
CA VAL A 18 -17.55 31.79 12.34
C VAL A 18 -16.08 32.13 12.03
N ILE A 19 -15.17 31.16 12.06
CA ILE A 19 -13.76 31.36 11.67
C ILE A 19 -13.67 31.63 10.16
N MET A 20 -14.35 30.83 9.34
CA MET A 20 -14.32 30.99 7.87
C MET A 20 -15.05 32.26 7.39
N ALA A 21 -16.21 32.61 7.96
CA ALA A 21 -16.97 33.79 7.55
C ALA A 21 -16.33 35.12 7.98
N LEU A 22 -15.66 35.16 9.14
CA LEU A 22 -14.87 36.32 9.55
C LEU A 22 -13.62 36.50 8.67
N GLY A 23 -13.00 35.40 8.23
CA GLY A 23 -11.94 35.41 7.20
C GLY A 23 -12.45 35.91 5.84
N PHE A 24 -13.57 35.37 5.34
CA PHE A 24 -14.16 35.75 4.05
C PHE A 24 -14.54 37.24 3.94
N LEU A 25 -15.07 37.84 5.02
CA LEU A 25 -15.45 39.26 5.07
C LEU A 25 -14.25 40.19 5.24
N TYR A 26 -13.20 39.76 5.95
CA TYR A 26 -11.98 40.55 6.18
C TYR A 26 -11.03 40.53 4.96
N VAL A 27 -10.86 39.37 4.31
CA VAL A 27 -9.90 39.16 3.22
C VAL A 27 -10.34 39.79 1.90
N ARG A 28 -11.66 39.95 1.64
CA ARG A 28 -12.15 40.67 0.44
C ARG A 28 -11.62 42.10 0.33
N GLN A 29 -11.20 42.73 1.44
CA GLN A 29 -10.67 44.09 1.42
C GLN A 29 -9.14 44.17 1.26
N ASN A 30 -8.39 43.08 1.44
CA ASN A 30 -6.92 43.08 1.36
C ASN A 30 -6.39 41.74 0.82
N ARG A 31 -6.43 41.53 -0.51
CA ARG A 31 -5.63 40.47 -1.16
C ARG A 31 -4.15 40.87 -1.08
N THR A 32 -3.41 40.39 -0.10
CA THR A 32 -1.97 40.70 0.03
C THR A 32 -1.08 39.69 -0.68
N THR A 33 -1.57 38.47 -0.94
CA THR A 33 -0.87 37.44 -1.73
C THR A 33 -1.78 36.84 -2.81
N PRO A 34 -1.32 36.73 -4.06
CA PRO A 34 -2.03 35.98 -5.10
C PRO A 34 -2.10 34.49 -4.72
N PRO A 35 -3.20 33.78 -5.01
CA PRO A 35 -3.30 32.35 -4.73
C PRO A 35 -2.24 31.56 -5.53
N PRO A 36 -1.81 30.38 -5.04
CA PRO A 36 -0.98 29.47 -5.82
C PRO A 36 -1.68 28.99 -7.09
N ILE A 37 -0.88 28.65 -8.08
CA ILE A 37 -1.33 28.27 -9.43
C ILE A 37 -1.61 26.76 -9.49
N TYR A 38 -0.76 25.97 -8.83
CA TYR A 38 -0.84 24.51 -8.74
C TYR A 38 -0.66 24.06 -7.31
N ALA A 39 -1.22 22.91 -6.97
CA ALA A 39 -0.88 22.15 -5.78
C ALA A 39 -0.70 20.67 -6.13
N PHE A 40 0.14 19.98 -5.37
CA PHE A 40 0.36 18.54 -5.50
C PHE A 40 0.90 18.02 -4.16
N ALA A 41 0.80 16.72 -3.95
CA ALA A 41 1.36 16.08 -2.76
C ALA A 41 2.76 15.53 -3.09
N SER A 42 3.69 15.65 -2.13
CA SER A 42 5.05 15.13 -2.29
C SER A 42 5.65 14.70 -0.97
N ASP A 43 6.40 13.61 -0.97
CA ASP A 43 7.12 13.14 0.22
C ASP A 43 8.55 13.71 0.36
N ARG A 44 8.91 14.71 -0.46
CA ARG A 44 10.24 15.36 -0.48
C ARG A 44 10.67 16.00 0.85
N ALA A 45 9.75 16.19 1.79
CA ALA A 45 10.01 16.71 3.14
C ALA A 45 10.11 15.62 4.22
N GLY A 46 10.08 14.34 3.86
CA GLY A 46 10.20 13.18 4.76
C GLY A 46 8.89 12.45 5.05
N ALA A 47 7.76 13.13 4.88
CA ALA A 47 6.42 12.55 4.81
C ALA A 47 5.63 13.29 3.71
N GLY A 48 4.47 12.76 3.31
CA GLY A 48 3.60 13.43 2.36
C GLY A 48 3.21 14.81 2.85
N ASP A 49 3.44 15.83 2.03
CA ASP A 49 3.09 17.22 2.29
C ASP A 49 2.46 17.84 1.04
N ILE A 50 1.61 18.86 1.22
CA ILE A 50 1.03 19.58 0.09
C ILE A 50 1.98 20.70 -0.34
N PHE A 51 2.57 20.56 -1.52
CA PHE A 51 3.38 21.57 -2.15
C PHE A 51 2.57 22.37 -3.16
N ALA A 52 2.94 23.63 -3.36
CA ALA A 52 2.28 24.50 -4.31
C ALA A 52 3.27 25.40 -5.05
N LEU A 53 2.95 25.72 -6.30
CA LEU A 53 3.68 26.71 -7.08
C LEU A 53 2.99 28.07 -6.93
N ASN A 54 3.65 29.04 -6.31
CA ASN A 54 3.07 30.37 -6.15
C ASN A 54 3.09 31.18 -7.45
N ALA A 55 2.42 32.34 -7.47
CA ALA A 55 2.34 33.22 -8.64
C ALA A 55 3.71 33.72 -9.17
N ALA A 56 4.77 33.63 -8.36
CA ALA A 56 6.13 33.97 -8.77
C ALA A 56 6.91 32.77 -9.34
N GLY A 57 6.30 31.58 -9.43
CA GLY A 57 6.94 30.36 -9.89
C GLY A 57 7.82 29.69 -8.84
N ASN A 58 7.67 30.02 -7.56
CA ASN A 58 8.43 29.35 -6.49
C ASN A 58 7.60 28.22 -5.88
N LEU A 59 8.26 27.10 -5.64
CA LEU A 59 7.71 25.98 -4.88
C LEU A 59 7.65 26.34 -3.39
N ILE A 60 6.50 26.11 -2.75
CA ILE A 60 6.29 26.31 -1.31
C ILE A 60 5.64 25.07 -0.70
N ASN A 61 6.03 24.70 0.52
CA ASN A 61 5.33 23.69 1.32
C ASN A 61 4.17 24.38 2.07
N LEU A 62 2.93 23.90 1.90
CA LEU A 62 1.73 24.49 2.49
C LEU A 62 1.35 23.90 3.85
N THR A 63 1.74 22.66 4.16
CA THR A 63 1.21 21.92 5.30
C THR A 63 2.25 21.53 6.35
N ASN A 64 3.49 21.22 5.95
CA ASN A 64 4.67 21.00 6.79
C ASN A 64 4.37 20.39 8.17
N ASP A 65 3.76 19.20 8.17
CA ASP A 65 3.35 18.44 9.35
C ASP A 65 4.09 17.08 9.37
N PRO A 66 4.47 16.51 10.53
CA PRO A 66 5.02 15.16 10.57
C PRO A 66 4.06 14.07 10.10
N ALA A 67 2.74 14.30 10.20
CA ALA A 67 1.74 13.41 9.65
C ALA A 67 1.55 13.67 8.16
N ALA A 68 1.33 12.60 7.39
CA ALA A 68 1.24 12.73 5.94
C ALA A 68 -0.06 13.42 5.48
N ASP A 69 0.07 14.27 4.47
CA ASP A 69 -0.97 15.01 3.77
C ASP A 69 -0.95 14.68 2.27
N TRP A 70 -2.09 14.23 1.74
CA TRP A 70 -2.23 13.73 0.37
C TRP A 70 -3.52 14.23 -0.32
N ASP A 71 -3.64 13.97 -1.62
CA ASP A 71 -4.86 14.16 -2.42
C ASP A 71 -5.52 15.56 -2.29
N PRO A 72 -4.78 16.66 -2.58
CA PRO A 72 -5.33 18.01 -2.55
C PRO A 72 -6.33 18.26 -3.68
N THR A 73 -7.42 18.96 -3.39
CA THR A 73 -8.38 19.49 -4.36
C THR A 73 -8.74 20.94 -4.05
N TRP A 74 -8.97 21.74 -5.09
CA TRP A 74 -9.32 23.15 -4.97
C TRP A 74 -10.82 23.40 -4.79
N SER A 75 -11.18 24.40 -3.99
CA SER A 75 -12.49 25.04 -4.07
C SER A 75 -12.68 25.72 -5.43
N ALA A 76 -13.91 25.86 -5.89
CA ALA A 76 -14.22 26.45 -7.20
C ALA A 76 -13.71 27.90 -7.37
N ASP A 77 -13.55 28.64 -6.27
CA ASP A 77 -13.00 30.00 -6.28
C ASP A 77 -11.47 30.07 -6.11
N GLY A 78 -10.81 28.92 -5.95
CA GLY A 78 -9.36 28.81 -5.81
C GLY A 78 -8.79 29.33 -4.50
N SER A 79 -9.63 29.61 -3.50
CA SER A 79 -9.21 30.18 -2.21
C SER A 79 -8.92 29.14 -1.13
N MET A 80 -9.44 27.92 -1.29
CA MET A 80 -9.29 26.83 -0.34
C MET A 80 -8.79 25.55 -1.00
N LEU A 81 -8.05 24.76 -0.23
CA LEU A 81 -7.76 23.36 -0.52
C LEU A 81 -8.55 22.47 0.45
N ALA A 82 -9.07 21.36 -0.04
CA ALA A 82 -9.37 20.19 0.79
C ALA A 82 -8.31 19.13 0.49
N PHE A 83 -7.92 18.35 1.49
CA PHE A 83 -6.88 17.33 1.34
C PHE A 83 -7.06 16.25 2.41
N THR A 84 -6.53 15.07 2.15
CA THR A 84 -6.48 13.95 3.10
C THR A 84 -5.32 14.16 4.05
N SER A 85 -5.53 13.97 5.35
CA SER A 85 -4.49 14.22 6.36
C SER A 85 -4.59 13.26 7.54
N HIS A 86 -3.43 12.76 7.99
CA HIS A 86 -3.32 11.83 9.11
C HIS A 86 -3.09 12.49 10.48
N ARG A 87 -3.10 13.83 10.55
CA ARG A 87 -2.68 14.58 11.75
C ARG A 87 -3.56 14.40 12.99
N SER A 88 -4.74 13.80 12.86
CA SER A 88 -5.65 13.44 13.97
C SER A 88 -5.38 12.05 14.55
N GLY A 89 -4.42 11.29 14.03
CA GLY A 89 -4.16 9.89 14.41
C GLY A 89 -4.88 8.86 13.52
N ASN A 90 -5.77 9.33 12.65
CA ASN A 90 -6.43 8.60 11.57
C ASN A 90 -6.50 9.49 10.33
N SER A 91 -6.97 8.94 9.20
CA SER A 91 -7.20 9.73 7.99
C SER A 91 -8.49 10.55 8.10
N ASP A 92 -8.42 11.86 7.89
CA ASP A 92 -9.55 12.77 7.85
C ASP A 92 -9.42 13.72 6.64
N ILE A 93 -10.53 14.37 6.26
CA ILE A 93 -10.51 15.48 5.29
C ILE A 93 -10.27 16.80 6.02
N TRP A 94 -9.23 17.52 5.62
CA TRP A 94 -8.84 18.81 6.17
C TRP A 94 -8.98 19.92 5.14
N LEU A 95 -9.30 21.12 5.61
CA LEU A 95 -9.47 22.33 4.80
C LEU A 95 -8.36 23.33 5.11
N LEU A 96 -7.80 23.96 4.07
CA LEU A 96 -6.75 24.97 4.19
C LEU A 96 -7.10 26.22 3.38
N ASN A 97 -7.11 27.37 4.03
CA ASN A 97 -7.22 28.65 3.34
C ASN A 97 -5.85 29.08 2.80
N VAL A 98 -5.70 29.14 1.48
CA VAL A 98 -4.38 29.43 0.84
C VAL A 98 -4.12 30.91 0.61
N VAL A 99 -5.14 31.77 0.74
CA VAL A 99 -5.01 33.23 0.55
C VAL A 99 -4.68 33.98 1.85
N GLU A 100 -4.71 33.27 2.98
CA GLU A 100 -4.18 33.76 4.25
C GLU A 100 -2.65 33.78 4.24
N SER A 101 -2.09 34.68 5.06
CA SER A 101 -0.65 34.76 5.24
C SER A 101 -0.12 33.45 5.85
N SER A 102 1.12 33.08 5.55
CA SER A 102 1.71 31.82 6.02
C SER A 102 1.74 31.68 7.56
N GLU A 103 1.74 32.79 8.31
CA GLU A 103 1.74 32.78 9.78
C GLU A 103 0.34 32.52 10.39
N GLU A 104 -0.73 32.72 9.62
CA GLU A 104 -2.12 32.55 10.07
C GLU A 104 -2.79 31.30 9.47
N ARG A 105 -2.14 30.68 8.48
CA ARG A 105 -2.64 29.52 7.75
C ARG A 105 -2.72 28.31 8.67
N LEU A 106 -3.93 27.96 9.11
CA LEU A 106 -4.20 26.82 9.97
C LEU A 106 -5.23 25.88 9.31
N PRO A 107 -4.87 24.61 9.07
CA PRO A 107 -5.84 23.62 8.62
C PRO A 107 -6.99 23.40 9.62
N VAL A 108 -8.18 23.10 9.10
CA VAL A 108 -9.39 22.77 9.88
C VAL A 108 -9.88 21.38 9.50
N ASN A 109 -10.11 20.51 10.49
CA ASN A 109 -10.67 19.18 10.24
C ASN A 109 -12.16 19.30 9.89
N LEU A 110 -12.54 18.83 8.69
CA LEU A 110 -13.93 18.83 8.23
C LEU A 110 -14.70 17.63 8.77
N THR A 111 -14.12 16.43 8.69
CA THR A 111 -14.83 15.18 8.94
C THR A 111 -14.78 14.74 10.39
N ASN A 112 -13.60 14.80 11.01
CA ASN A 112 -13.34 14.47 12.42
C ASN A 112 -14.11 13.23 12.91
N ASP A 113 -13.88 12.10 12.25
CA ASP A 113 -14.51 10.82 12.57
C ASP A 113 -13.44 9.78 12.93
N PRO A 114 -13.72 8.76 13.75
CA PRO A 114 -12.74 7.69 14.00
C PRO A 114 -12.42 6.83 12.76
N ALA A 115 -13.35 6.68 11.82
CA ALA A 115 -13.09 5.96 10.58
C ALA A 115 -12.12 6.71 9.67
N TRP A 116 -11.57 6.04 8.67
CA TRP A 116 -10.69 6.69 7.70
C TRP A 116 -11.53 7.39 6.62
N ASP A 117 -11.27 8.69 6.44
CA ASP A 117 -11.83 9.51 5.38
C ASP A 117 -10.70 10.00 4.44
N TYR A 118 -10.87 9.85 3.13
CA TYR A 118 -9.85 10.16 2.12
C TYR A 118 -10.44 10.46 0.73
N SER A 119 -9.58 10.85 -0.22
CA SER A 119 -9.96 11.21 -1.61
C SER A 119 -11.09 12.24 -1.74
N PRO A 120 -10.88 13.48 -1.25
CA PRO A 120 -11.86 14.53 -1.33
C PRO A 120 -12.02 15.11 -2.75
N SER A 121 -13.22 15.56 -3.08
CA SER A 121 -13.52 16.38 -4.25
C SER A 121 -14.53 17.47 -3.89
N TRP A 122 -14.24 18.71 -4.27
CA TRP A 122 -15.10 19.85 -3.95
C TRP A 122 -16.35 19.89 -4.84
N SER A 123 -17.48 20.25 -4.24
CA SER A 123 -18.65 20.62 -5.02
C SER A 123 -18.40 21.96 -5.75
N PRO A 124 -18.97 22.16 -6.95
CA PRO A 124 -18.78 23.41 -7.70
C PRO A 124 -19.40 24.63 -7.04
N SER A 125 -20.33 24.42 -6.08
CA SER A 125 -20.87 25.51 -5.25
C SER A 125 -19.91 25.95 -4.15
N GLY A 126 -18.87 25.16 -3.84
CA GLY A 126 -17.94 25.40 -2.75
C GLY A 126 -18.53 25.18 -1.36
N GLN A 127 -19.71 24.55 -1.25
CA GLN A 127 -20.41 24.36 0.03
C GLN A 127 -20.32 22.93 0.57
N SER A 128 -19.76 22.00 -0.20
CA SER A 128 -19.70 20.59 0.19
C SER A 128 -18.47 19.93 -0.40
N VAL A 129 -18.05 18.85 0.24
CA VAL A 129 -16.97 17.97 -0.22
C VAL A 129 -17.54 16.55 -0.30
N VAL A 130 -17.34 15.88 -1.43
CA VAL A 130 -17.52 14.43 -1.54
C VAL A 130 -16.20 13.75 -1.21
N PHE A 131 -16.22 12.62 -0.54
CA PHE A 131 -15.03 11.88 -0.12
C PHE A 131 -15.36 10.41 0.09
N VAL A 132 -14.34 9.58 0.30
CA VAL A 132 -14.45 8.18 0.67
C VAL A 132 -14.41 8.06 2.19
N SER A 133 -15.27 7.23 2.77
CA SER A 133 -15.32 6.96 4.20
C SER A 133 -15.45 5.47 4.48
N GLU A 134 -14.79 4.99 5.53
CA GLU A 134 -14.85 3.58 5.97
C GLU A 134 -15.78 3.37 7.18
N ARG A 135 -16.66 4.33 7.49
CA ARG A 135 -17.49 4.34 8.71
C ARG A 135 -18.36 3.10 8.91
N ASP A 136 -18.69 2.36 7.84
CA ASP A 136 -19.48 1.13 7.89
C ASP A 136 -18.68 -0.17 7.70
N GLY A 137 -17.36 -0.07 7.55
CA GLY A 137 -16.42 -1.20 7.53
C GLY A 137 -15.70 -1.41 6.20
N ASP A 138 -16.19 -0.78 5.12
CA ASP A 138 -15.61 -0.80 3.79
C ASP A 138 -15.66 0.60 3.13
N PRO A 139 -14.88 0.86 2.06
CA PRO A 139 -14.82 2.18 1.43
C PRO A 139 -16.12 2.54 0.70
N GLU A 140 -16.76 3.62 1.14
CA GLU A 140 -18.04 4.10 0.60
C GLU A 140 -18.01 5.61 0.29
N ILE A 141 -18.88 6.09 -0.59
CA ILE A 141 -18.93 7.51 -1.00
C ILE A 141 -19.82 8.32 -0.05
N PHE A 142 -19.25 9.38 0.53
CA PHE A 142 -19.91 10.29 1.45
C PHE A 142 -19.84 11.73 0.96
N VAL A 143 -20.82 12.55 1.35
CA VAL A 143 -20.82 14.00 1.12
C VAL A 143 -21.02 14.73 2.45
N GLN A 144 -20.19 15.73 2.72
CA GLN A 144 -20.36 16.63 3.85
C GLN A 144 -20.52 18.07 3.40
N ASN A 145 -21.55 18.72 3.93
CA ASN A 145 -21.75 20.16 3.78
C ASN A 145 -20.94 20.91 4.85
N LEU A 146 -20.28 22.01 4.47
CA LEU A 146 -19.44 22.79 5.39
C LEU A 146 -20.19 23.42 6.57
N GLU A 147 -21.51 23.58 6.47
CA GLU A 147 -22.36 24.09 7.54
C GLU A 147 -22.95 22.97 8.42
N SER A 148 -22.61 21.71 8.13
CA SER A 148 -23.11 20.50 8.81
C SER A 148 -21.99 19.76 9.52
N ASP A 149 -22.29 19.29 10.74
CA ASP A 149 -21.41 18.39 11.50
C ASP A 149 -21.62 16.90 11.14
N THR A 150 -22.49 16.61 10.17
CA THR A 150 -22.80 15.23 9.74
C THR A 150 -22.63 15.07 8.24
N ALA A 151 -21.97 13.99 7.84
CA ALA A 151 -21.88 13.54 6.46
C ALA A 151 -23.10 12.68 6.06
N LEU A 152 -23.45 12.71 4.77
CA LEU A 152 -24.45 11.87 4.13
C LEU A 152 -23.74 10.77 3.34
N GLN A 153 -24.04 9.51 3.67
CA GLN A 153 -23.62 8.35 2.87
C GLN A 153 -24.45 8.27 1.58
N LEU A 154 -23.78 8.06 0.43
CA LEU A 154 -24.41 7.98 -0.88
C LEU A 154 -24.51 6.55 -1.41
N THR A 155 -23.55 5.70 -1.10
CA THR A 155 -23.45 4.30 -1.57
C THR A 155 -23.54 3.33 -0.39
N PHE A 156 -24.12 2.15 -0.61
CA PHE A 156 -24.49 1.19 0.46
C PHE A 156 -24.34 -0.25 -0.04
N ASN A 157 -23.16 -0.83 0.14
CA ASN A 157 -22.79 -2.15 -0.34
C ASN A 157 -21.69 -2.78 0.53
N SER A 158 -20.90 -3.69 -0.05
CA SER A 158 -19.80 -4.37 0.64
C SER A 158 -18.59 -4.53 -0.28
N GLU A 159 -18.55 -3.76 -1.36
CA GLU A 159 -17.47 -3.70 -2.34
C GLU A 159 -16.89 -2.28 -2.32
N MET A 160 -15.69 -2.10 -2.89
CA MET A 160 -14.96 -0.84 -2.76
C MET A 160 -15.52 0.25 -3.68
N ASP A 161 -15.94 1.39 -3.09
CA ASP A 161 -16.29 2.62 -3.79
C ASP A 161 -15.31 3.74 -3.42
N HIS A 162 -14.62 4.31 -4.42
CA HIS A 162 -13.52 5.25 -4.16
C HIS A 162 -13.30 6.30 -5.27
N ARG A 163 -12.34 7.21 -5.06
CA ARG A 163 -11.91 8.25 -6.03
C ARG A 163 -13.08 9.08 -6.60
N PRO A 164 -13.95 9.69 -5.76
CA PRO A 164 -15.07 10.47 -6.27
C PRO A 164 -14.60 11.78 -6.94
N ALA A 165 -15.32 12.20 -7.97
CA ALA A 165 -15.10 13.44 -8.70
C ALA A 165 -16.43 14.13 -9.00
N TRP A 166 -16.62 15.33 -8.44
CA TRP A 166 -17.82 16.12 -8.68
C TRP A 166 -17.80 16.79 -10.05
N SER A 167 -18.89 16.68 -10.80
CA SER A 167 -19.05 17.40 -12.08
C SER A 167 -19.07 18.93 -11.87
N PRO A 168 -18.45 19.73 -12.75
CA PRO A 168 -18.47 21.19 -12.66
C PRO A 168 -19.88 21.80 -12.71
N ASP A 169 -20.85 21.12 -13.32
CA ASP A 169 -22.26 21.56 -13.33
C ASP A 169 -23.06 21.17 -12.06
N GLY A 170 -22.45 20.37 -11.18
CA GLY A 170 -22.96 20.01 -9.87
C GLY A 170 -24.00 18.89 -9.87
N LYS A 171 -24.34 18.29 -11.01
CA LYS A 171 -25.47 17.33 -11.10
C LYS A 171 -25.09 15.89 -10.87
N THR A 172 -23.81 15.56 -11.00
CA THR A 172 -23.34 14.18 -11.00
C THR A 172 -22.00 14.07 -10.26
N ILE A 173 -21.83 12.97 -9.54
CA ILE A 173 -20.56 12.54 -8.96
C ILE A 173 -20.15 11.29 -9.74
N ALA A 174 -18.95 11.32 -10.33
CA ALA A 174 -18.32 10.12 -10.88
C ALA A 174 -17.46 9.49 -9.79
N PHE A 175 -17.37 8.17 -9.74
CA PHE A 175 -16.50 7.46 -8.79
C PHE A 175 -16.09 6.13 -9.41
N ALA A 176 -15.05 5.52 -8.87
CA ALA A 176 -14.68 4.16 -9.24
C ALA A 176 -15.25 3.18 -8.22
N ALA A 177 -15.79 2.07 -8.71
CA ALA A 177 -16.50 1.10 -7.90
C ALA A 177 -16.20 -0.31 -8.38
N VAL A 178 -15.94 -1.22 -7.45
CA VAL A 178 -15.89 -2.64 -7.75
C VAL A 178 -17.31 -3.18 -7.74
N ARG A 179 -17.74 -3.74 -8.88
CA ARG A 179 -18.97 -4.53 -8.96
C ARG A 179 -18.72 -5.84 -9.66
N ASP A 180 -19.12 -6.94 -9.05
CA ASP A 180 -18.91 -8.30 -9.58
C ASP A 180 -17.42 -8.62 -9.83
N GLY A 181 -16.53 -8.10 -8.96
CA GLY A 181 -15.08 -8.28 -9.06
C GLY A 181 -14.38 -7.44 -10.14
N VAL A 182 -15.07 -6.48 -10.77
CA VAL A 182 -14.49 -5.58 -11.78
C VAL A 182 -14.65 -4.12 -11.36
N GLU A 183 -13.54 -3.41 -11.25
CA GLU A 183 -13.50 -1.97 -10.98
C GLU A 183 -13.88 -1.16 -12.23
N ARG A 184 -14.90 -0.32 -12.13
CA ARG A 184 -15.46 0.47 -13.23
C ARG A 184 -15.82 1.88 -12.78
N ILE A 185 -16.06 2.77 -13.75
CA ILE A 185 -16.56 4.11 -13.47
C ILE A 185 -18.08 4.08 -13.31
N HIS A 186 -18.55 4.64 -12.21
CA HIS A 186 -19.94 4.80 -11.84
C HIS A 186 -20.31 6.28 -11.76
N LEU A 187 -21.59 6.57 -11.93
CA LEU A 187 -22.17 7.90 -11.82
C LEU A 187 -23.33 7.84 -10.83
N ILE A 188 -23.41 8.81 -9.92
CA ILE A 188 -24.51 8.95 -8.96
C ILE A 188 -24.90 10.43 -8.84
N ARG A 189 -26.14 10.71 -8.45
CA ARG A 189 -26.53 12.08 -8.07
C ARG A 189 -25.99 12.43 -6.69
N PRO A 190 -25.74 13.73 -6.41
CA PRO A 190 -25.33 14.19 -5.07
C PRO A 190 -26.29 13.89 -3.93
N ASP A 191 -27.52 13.47 -4.21
CA ASP A 191 -28.51 13.04 -3.22
C ASP A 191 -28.52 11.51 -2.99
N GLY A 192 -27.61 10.77 -3.63
CA GLY A 192 -27.47 9.32 -3.51
C GLY A 192 -28.41 8.54 -4.43
N THR A 193 -29.13 9.20 -5.34
CA THR A 193 -30.07 8.53 -6.26
C THR A 193 -29.47 8.30 -7.65
N ASP A 194 -30.11 7.41 -8.41
CA ASP A 194 -29.81 7.11 -9.81
C ASP A 194 -28.35 6.71 -10.07
N GLU A 195 -27.81 5.80 -9.25
CA GLU A 195 -26.52 5.16 -9.52
C GLU A 195 -26.57 4.37 -10.85
N GLN A 196 -25.58 4.57 -11.70
CA GLN A 196 -25.42 3.88 -12.97
C GLN A 196 -23.95 3.63 -13.31
N ILE A 197 -23.71 2.57 -14.07
CA ILE A 197 -22.37 2.18 -14.54
C ILE A 197 -22.09 2.92 -15.86
N ALA A 198 -20.96 3.62 -15.95
CA ALA A 198 -20.57 4.39 -17.14
C ALA A 198 -19.65 3.62 -18.10
N THR A 199 -18.92 2.60 -17.63
CA THR A 199 -17.96 1.84 -18.46
C THR A 199 -18.29 0.36 -18.61
N SER A 200 -17.85 -0.23 -19.73
CA SER A 200 -17.97 -1.68 -20.01
C SER A 200 -17.07 -2.51 -19.06
N PRO A 201 -17.46 -3.74 -18.67
CA PRO A 201 -16.60 -4.63 -17.89
C PRO A 201 -15.29 -5.03 -18.59
N SER A 202 -15.20 -4.92 -19.92
CA SER A 202 -13.96 -5.16 -20.68
C SER A 202 -12.92 -4.01 -20.56
N LEU A 203 -13.27 -2.94 -19.87
CA LEU A 203 -12.41 -1.78 -19.61
C LEU A 203 -12.53 -1.40 -18.14
N ARG A 204 -11.59 -1.89 -17.33
CA ARG A 204 -11.47 -1.48 -15.92
C ARG A 204 -11.18 0.02 -15.87
N GLY A 205 -11.67 0.72 -14.84
CA GLY A 205 -11.55 2.17 -14.78
C GLY A 205 -11.47 2.73 -13.37
N THR A 206 -10.54 3.68 -13.16
CA THR A 206 -10.36 4.43 -11.92
C THR A 206 -9.99 5.90 -12.16
N SER A 207 -9.86 6.68 -11.09
CA SER A 207 -9.45 8.10 -11.10
C SER A 207 -10.24 8.97 -12.12
N PRO A 208 -11.57 9.05 -12.00
CA PRO A 208 -12.38 9.88 -12.89
C PRO A 208 -12.06 11.38 -12.72
N SER A 209 -12.08 12.14 -13.82
CA SER A 209 -11.95 13.59 -13.81
C SER A 209 -12.80 14.24 -14.90
N TRP A 210 -13.65 15.19 -14.51
CA TRP A 210 -14.58 15.85 -15.43
C TRP A 210 -13.90 16.93 -16.26
N SER A 211 -14.31 17.05 -17.53
CA SER A 211 -13.97 18.23 -18.32
C SER A 211 -14.66 19.48 -17.75
N PRO A 212 -14.07 20.68 -17.92
CA PRO A 212 -14.62 21.92 -17.36
C PRO A 212 -16.04 22.26 -17.83
N ASP A 213 -16.45 21.78 -19.01
CA ASP A 213 -17.78 21.96 -19.58
C ASP A 213 -18.80 20.88 -19.14
N SER A 214 -18.39 19.94 -18.29
CA SER A 214 -19.17 18.78 -17.81
C SER A 214 -19.69 17.86 -18.92
N GLN A 215 -19.11 17.91 -20.13
CA GLN A 215 -19.56 17.08 -21.25
C GLN A 215 -18.75 15.79 -21.41
N ARG A 216 -17.55 15.73 -20.83
CA ARG A 216 -16.64 14.58 -20.95
C ARG A 216 -16.11 14.20 -19.58
N LEU A 217 -15.75 12.93 -19.46
CA LEU A 217 -15.10 12.40 -18.28
C LEU A 217 -13.84 11.65 -18.72
N ALA A 218 -12.69 12.07 -18.21
CA ALA A 218 -11.43 11.35 -18.35
C ALA A 218 -11.29 10.35 -17.20
N PHE A 219 -10.61 9.23 -17.44
CA PHE A 219 -10.31 8.23 -16.42
C PHE A 219 -9.09 7.41 -16.81
N ILE A 220 -8.46 6.78 -15.82
CA ILE A 220 -7.40 5.78 -16.05
C ILE A 220 -8.10 4.44 -16.27
N GLY A 221 -7.72 3.69 -17.31
CA GLY A 221 -8.32 2.39 -17.58
C GLY A 221 -7.33 1.32 -18.01
N TRP A 222 -7.74 0.06 -17.85
CA TRP A 222 -6.99 -1.13 -18.28
C TRP A 222 -7.86 -1.97 -19.22
N ASN A 223 -7.31 -2.29 -20.39
CA ASN A 223 -7.97 -3.16 -21.36
C ASN A 223 -7.84 -4.65 -20.99
N GLU A 224 -8.38 -5.54 -21.82
CA GLU A 224 -8.32 -7.00 -21.62
C GLU A 224 -6.90 -7.59 -21.66
N GLU A 225 -5.90 -6.81 -22.12
CA GLU A 225 -4.48 -7.16 -22.10
C GLU A 225 -3.74 -6.54 -20.90
N ASP A 226 -4.47 -6.00 -19.92
CA ASP A 226 -3.96 -5.30 -18.73
C ASP A 226 -3.05 -4.10 -19.04
N GLN A 227 -3.22 -3.50 -20.22
CA GLN A 227 -2.49 -2.29 -20.61
C GLN A 227 -3.21 -1.05 -20.08
N ALA A 228 -2.52 -0.31 -19.22
CA ALA A 228 -2.98 0.95 -18.67
C ALA A 228 -3.01 2.06 -19.72
N GLY A 229 -3.94 3.01 -19.57
CA GLY A 229 -4.02 4.18 -20.41
C GLY A 229 -4.98 5.23 -19.87
N ILE A 230 -5.00 6.39 -20.54
CA ILE A 230 -5.96 7.47 -20.25
C ILE A 230 -7.06 7.40 -21.30
N TYR A 231 -8.30 7.35 -20.84
CA TYR A 231 -9.49 7.27 -21.67
C TYR A 231 -10.40 8.45 -21.41
N VAL A 232 -11.20 8.82 -22.40
CA VAL A 232 -12.24 9.84 -22.29
C VAL A 232 -13.56 9.29 -22.80
N ILE A 233 -14.61 9.47 -22.01
CA ILE A 233 -15.99 9.14 -22.37
C ILE A 233 -16.77 10.43 -22.65
N GLY A 234 -17.55 10.40 -23.74
CA GLY A 234 -18.45 11.48 -24.15
C GLY A 234 -19.76 11.51 -23.36
N PRO A 235 -20.62 12.52 -23.62
CA PRO A 235 -21.87 12.72 -22.87
C PRO A 235 -22.93 11.65 -23.16
N ASP A 236 -22.78 10.88 -24.22
CA ASP A 236 -23.65 9.75 -24.55
C ASP A 236 -23.30 8.48 -23.77
N ALA A 237 -22.14 8.44 -23.10
CA ALA A 237 -21.55 7.25 -22.50
C ALA A 237 -21.42 6.04 -23.45
N GLU A 238 -21.53 6.26 -24.77
CA GLU A 238 -21.47 5.22 -25.79
C GLU A 238 -20.11 5.23 -26.51
N HIS A 239 -19.41 6.37 -26.50
CA HIS A 239 -18.10 6.50 -27.12
C HIS A 239 -16.99 6.73 -26.10
N ILE A 240 -16.10 5.75 -26.00
CA ILE A 240 -14.88 5.81 -25.19
C ILE A 240 -13.67 5.86 -26.14
N GLU A 241 -12.87 6.91 -26.03
CA GLU A 241 -11.63 7.10 -26.77
C GLU A 241 -10.42 6.90 -25.86
N ARG A 242 -9.38 6.18 -26.32
CA ARG A 242 -8.10 6.12 -25.62
C ARG A 242 -7.20 7.26 -26.10
N LEU A 243 -6.88 8.18 -25.20
CA LEU A 243 -6.00 9.32 -25.49
C LEU A 243 -4.52 8.98 -25.36
N TYR A 244 -4.17 8.09 -24.42
CA TYR A 244 -2.79 7.74 -24.13
C TYR A 244 -2.68 6.27 -23.72
N GLN A 245 -1.63 5.59 -24.17
CA GLN A 245 -1.29 4.24 -23.73
C GLN A 245 -0.01 4.32 -22.89
N ALA A 246 -0.15 4.06 -21.59
CA ALA A 246 0.96 4.09 -20.67
C ALA A 246 1.89 2.91 -20.90
N GLN A 247 3.19 3.15 -20.71
CA GLN A 247 4.22 2.11 -20.75
C GLN A 247 4.52 1.53 -19.35
N SER A 248 3.97 2.16 -18.32
CA SER A 248 4.20 1.85 -16.92
C SER A 248 2.98 2.25 -16.09
N TRP A 249 3.07 2.13 -14.77
CA TRP A 249 2.00 2.53 -13.88
C TRP A 249 1.68 4.02 -14.02
N ILE A 250 0.39 4.35 -14.00
CA ILE A 250 -0.13 5.71 -13.91
C ILE A 250 -1.20 5.78 -12.83
N GLY A 251 -1.34 6.95 -12.21
CA GLY A 251 -2.29 7.25 -11.14
C GLY A 251 -2.78 8.69 -11.22
N SER A 252 -3.75 9.02 -10.35
CA SER A 252 -4.23 10.38 -10.04
C SER A 252 -4.39 11.30 -11.24
N LEU A 253 -5.59 11.41 -11.79
CA LEU A 253 -5.85 12.11 -13.05
C LEU A 253 -6.68 13.38 -12.83
N ASN A 254 -6.26 14.51 -13.43
CA ASN A 254 -7.00 15.78 -13.34
C ASN A 254 -7.09 16.52 -14.67
N TRP A 255 -8.29 16.97 -15.04
CA TRP A 255 -8.48 17.88 -16.17
C TRP A 255 -8.10 19.31 -15.78
N SER A 256 -7.37 20.02 -16.65
CA SER A 256 -7.10 21.44 -16.43
C SER A 256 -8.38 22.29 -16.57
N PRO A 257 -8.52 23.38 -15.78
CA PRO A 257 -9.68 24.27 -15.84
C PRO A 257 -9.95 24.92 -17.20
N ASP A 258 -8.90 25.07 -18.03
CA ASP A 258 -9.02 25.58 -19.40
C ASP A 258 -9.43 24.52 -20.42
N GLY A 259 -9.49 23.25 -20.02
CA GLY A 259 -9.90 22.14 -20.86
C GLY A 259 -8.84 21.64 -21.83
N GLY A 260 -7.62 22.19 -21.80
CA GLY A 260 -6.55 21.91 -22.75
C GLY A 260 -5.62 20.74 -22.38
N TRP A 261 -5.63 20.31 -21.12
CA TRP A 261 -4.65 19.37 -20.57
C TRP A 261 -5.28 18.36 -19.63
N ILE A 262 -4.64 17.19 -19.52
CA ILE A 262 -4.85 16.22 -18.46
C ILE A 262 -3.53 16.06 -17.72
N THR A 263 -3.51 16.31 -16.42
CA THR A 263 -2.36 15.99 -15.56
C THR A 263 -2.55 14.63 -14.93
N PHE A 264 -1.46 13.89 -14.78
CA PHE A 264 -1.49 12.58 -14.16
C PHE A 264 -0.15 12.24 -13.51
N THR A 265 -0.17 11.28 -12.58
CA THR A 265 1.05 10.73 -11.99
C THR A 265 1.48 9.50 -12.79
N GLY A 266 2.77 9.36 -13.07
CA GLY A 266 3.34 8.22 -13.77
C GLY A 266 4.57 7.69 -13.05
N TRP A 267 4.73 6.37 -13.03
CA TRP A 267 5.97 5.74 -12.60
C TRP A 267 6.85 5.48 -13.82
N GLU A 268 7.73 6.40 -14.17
CA GLU A 268 8.70 6.17 -15.25
C GLU A 268 10.13 6.22 -14.71
N SER A 269 10.95 5.30 -15.19
CA SER A 269 12.38 5.20 -14.86
C SER A 269 12.71 5.03 -13.37
N GLY A 270 11.76 4.58 -12.53
CA GLY A 270 12.02 4.27 -11.12
C GLY A 270 11.62 5.35 -10.12
N ASN A 271 10.75 6.30 -10.52
CA ASN A 271 10.18 7.29 -9.61
C ASN A 271 8.74 7.67 -9.97
N HIS A 272 7.98 8.17 -8.99
CA HIS A 272 6.62 8.70 -9.16
C HIS A 272 6.67 10.19 -9.48
N GLU A 273 6.25 10.54 -10.69
CA GLU A 273 6.41 11.86 -11.25
C GLU A 273 5.11 12.37 -11.84
N ILE A 274 4.97 13.70 -11.88
CA ILE A 274 3.81 14.34 -12.44
C ILE A 274 4.04 14.60 -13.93
N TYR A 275 3.02 14.34 -14.74
CA TYR A 275 3.00 14.53 -16.18
C TYR A 275 1.79 15.37 -16.61
N ALA A 276 1.89 16.03 -17.76
CA ALA A 276 0.82 16.74 -18.43
C ALA A 276 0.68 16.25 -19.88
N LEU A 277 -0.52 15.79 -20.22
CA LEU A 277 -0.93 15.33 -21.55
C LEU A 277 -1.71 16.45 -22.26
N PRO A 278 -1.24 16.97 -23.41
CA PRO A 278 -2.01 17.93 -24.19
C PRO A 278 -3.20 17.26 -24.89
N LEU A 279 -4.37 17.91 -24.88
CA LEU A 279 -5.55 17.45 -25.62
C LEU A 279 -5.62 17.92 -27.07
N ALA A 280 -4.71 18.80 -27.47
CA ALA A 280 -4.53 19.24 -28.84
C ALA A 280 -3.08 19.02 -29.27
N GLY A 281 -2.87 18.48 -30.47
CA GLY A 281 -1.53 18.19 -31.00
C GLY A 281 -1.11 16.74 -30.76
N ASP A 282 0.19 16.53 -30.52
CA ASP A 282 0.76 15.21 -30.27
C ASP A 282 0.61 14.84 -28.79
N ASN A 283 -0.14 13.76 -28.53
CA ASN A 283 -0.41 13.22 -27.20
C ASN A 283 0.35 11.90 -26.95
N SER A 284 1.31 11.55 -27.80
CA SER A 284 2.14 10.35 -27.61
C SER A 284 3.29 10.53 -26.60
N HIS A 285 3.59 11.78 -26.24
CA HIS A 285 4.68 12.15 -25.35
C HIS A 285 4.20 13.17 -24.30
N PRO A 286 3.67 12.70 -23.15
CA PRO A 286 3.33 13.57 -22.03
C PRO A 286 4.55 14.39 -21.56
N LEU A 287 4.32 15.64 -21.17
CA LEU A 287 5.35 16.49 -20.57
C LEU A 287 5.54 16.12 -19.10
N ARG A 288 6.74 15.73 -18.71
CA ARG A 288 7.09 15.53 -17.30
C ARG A 288 7.27 16.90 -16.60
N LEU A 289 6.68 17.07 -15.42
CA LEU A 289 6.65 18.32 -14.66
C LEU A 289 7.56 18.31 -13.42
N THR A 290 7.94 17.13 -12.91
CA THR A 290 8.77 16.96 -11.72
C THR A 290 9.96 16.02 -11.99
N SER A 291 10.99 16.07 -11.15
CA SER A 291 12.14 15.14 -11.29
C SER A 291 12.97 14.85 -10.05
N ASP A 292 12.54 15.32 -8.89
CA ASP A 292 13.23 15.03 -7.63
C ASP A 292 12.94 13.61 -7.15
N ASP A 293 13.83 13.02 -6.34
CA ASP A 293 13.72 11.64 -5.84
C ASP A 293 12.67 11.51 -4.72
N ALA A 294 11.43 11.90 -5.03
CA ALA A 294 10.27 11.91 -4.16
C ALA A 294 9.08 11.25 -4.84
N TRP A 295 8.09 10.85 -4.04
CA TRP A 295 6.77 10.47 -4.52
C TRP A 295 5.95 11.72 -4.79
N ASP A 296 5.89 12.17 -6.04
CA ASP A 296 5.06 13.30 -6.46
C ASP A 296 3.73 12.80 -7.03
N ASP A 297 2.61 13.30 -6.49
CA ASP A 297 1.27 12.79 -6.83
C ASP A 297 0.17 13.87 -6.70
N PHE A 298 -1.03 13.57 -7.20
CA PHE A 298 -2.25 14.40 -7.05
C PHE A 298 -2.09 15.85 -7.52
N PHE A 299 -1.47 16.06 -8.68
CA PHE A 299 -1.33 17.40 -9.22
C PHE A 299 -2.69 17.99 -9.63
N VAL A 300 -3.04 19.12 -9.03
CA VAL A 300 -4.26 19.88 -9.27
C VAL A 300 -3.97 21.34 -9.64
N VAL A 301 -4.67 21.82 -10.66
CA VAL A 301 -4.58 23.21 -11.12
C VAL A 301 -5.62 24.06 -10.43
N ASN A 302 -5.23 25.22 -9.92
CA ASN A 302 -6.15 26.15 -9.30
C ASN A 302 -7.20 26.64 -10.32
N PRO A 303 -8.52 26.46 -10.10
CA PRO A 303 -9.58 26.90 -11.01
C PRO A 303 -9.59 28.41 -11.31
N ALA A 304 -9.02 29.22 -10.43
CA ALA A 304 -8.84 30.66 -10.63
C ALA A 304 -7.63 31.02 -11.53
N SER A 305 -6.89 30.02 -12.00
CA SER A 305 -5.70 30.14 -12.84
C SER A 305 -5.85 29.33 -14.14
N ALA A 306 -5.12 29.71 -15.18
CA ALA A 306 -4.96 28.88 -16.37
C ALA A 306 -3.80 27.91 -16.18
N PHE A 307 -3.84 26.75 -16.83
CA PHE A 307 -2.64 25.92 -16.95
C PHE A 307 -1.67 26.64 -17.89
N PHE A 308 -0.43 26.76 -17.46
CA PHE A 308 0.68 27.11 -18.32
C PHE A 308 1.77 26.07 -18.09
N GLU A 309 2.41 25.67 -19.18
CA GLU A 309 3.60 24.86 -19.12
C GLU A 309 4.61 25.55 -18.17
N PRO A 310 4.92 24.96 -17.00
CA PRO A 310 5.89 25.58 -16.10
C PRO A 310 7.17 25.77 -16.91
N PRO A 311 7.84 26.94 -16.79
CA PRO A 311 9.10 27.15 -17.49
C PRO A 311 10.02 26.01 -17.12
N THR A 312 10.31 25.15 -18.09
CA THR A 312 11.18 24.00 -17.91
C THR A 312 12.44 24.52 -17.25
N GLU A 313 12.81 24.01 -16.07
CA GLU A 313 14.24 23.93 -15.77
C GLU A 313 14.85 23.30 -17.02
N ASP A 314 15.78 23.99 -17.68
CA ASP A 314 16.41 23.49 -18.89
C ASP A 314 16.89 22.05 -18.62
N ASN A 315 16.15 21.07 -19.16
CA ASN A 315 16.15 19.65 -18.81
C ASN A 315 15.51 19.33 -17.44
N VAL A 316 14.23 18.92 -17.44
CA VAL A 316 13.78 17.89 -16.49
C VAL A 316 14.76 16.75 -16.69
N ALA A 317 15.68 16.56 -15.74
CA ALA A 317 16.73 15.57 -15.86
C ALA A 317 16.06 14.23 -16.16
N GLN A 318 16.69 13.40 -17.02
CA GLN A 318 16.25 12.00 -17.14
C GLN A 318 16.09 11.46 -15.72
N ALA A 319 14.94 10.81 -15.45
CA ALA A 319 14.67 10.28 -14.13
C ALA A 319 15.88 9.48 -13.64
N ALA A 320 16.19 9.62 -12.36
CA ALA A 320 17.25 8.85 -11.75
C ALA A 320 17.03 7.38 -12.12
N PRO A 321 18.03 6.69 -12.69
CA PRO A 321 17.83 5.31 -13.10
C PRO A 321 17.38 4.51 -11.87
N ALA A 322 16.40 3.63 -12.06
CA ALA A 322 15.99 2.67 -11.03
C ALA A 322 17.23 2.07 -10.35
N ARG A 323 17.20 1.97 -9.01
CA ARG A 323 18.31 1.45 -8.21
C ARG A 323 18.77 0.13 -8.81
N GLN A 324 20.02 0.08 -9.27
CA GLN A 324 20.63 -1.18 -9.68
C GLN A 324 21.11 -1.90 -8.42
N LEU A 325 20.48 -3.04 -8.12
CA LEU A 325 20.92 -3.90 -7.03
C LEU A 325 22.40 -4.27 -7.24
N PRO A 326 23.24 -4.20 -6.19
CA PRO A 326 24.63 -4.54 -6.33
C PRO A 326 24.77 -6.00 -6.79
N PRO A 327 25.60 -6.31 -7.79
CA PRO A 327 25.70 -7.65 -8.38
C PRO A 327 26.21 -8.72 -7.39
N ASN A 328 26.73 -8.32 -6.23
CA ASN A 328 27.24 -9.19 -5.15
C ASN A 328 26.52 -8.93 -3.83
N GLU A 329 25.23 -8.60 -3.85
CA GLU A 329 24.41 -8.43 -2.66
C GLU A 329 24.50 -9.68 -1.76
N THR A 330 24.91 -9.50 -0.50
CA THR A 330 25.05 -10.58 0.50
C THR A 330 23.92 -10.60 1.52
N PHE A 331 23.11 -9.54 1.55
CA PHE A 331 21.97 -9.37 2.42
C PHE A 331 20.76 -8.97 1.57
N PHE A 332 19.71 -9.77 1.59
CA PHE A 332 18.57 -9.67 0.69
C PHE A 332 17.41 -8.95 1.37
N MET A 333 16.89 -7.92 0.73
CA MET A 333 15.74 -7.18 1.22
C MET A 333 14.55 -7.37 0.29
N GLY A 334 13.40 -7.71 0.87
CA GLY A 334 12.15 -7.88 0.13
C GLY A 334 10.91 -7.46 0.90
N ALA A 335 9.74 -7.72 0.32
CA ALA A 335 8.46 -7.46 0.97
C ALA A 335 7.39 -8.51 0.62
N ASN A 336 6.43 -8.66 1.52
CA ASN A 336 5.16 -9.34 1.30
C ASN A 336 4.19 -8.39 0.59
N LEU A 337 3.47 -8.90 -0.41
CA LEU A 337 2.52 -8.14 -1.23
C LEU A 337 1.25 -8.95 -1.47
N ALA A 338 0.12 -8.26 -1.56
CA ALA A 338 -1.18 -8.82 -1.87
C ALA A 338 -1.56 -8.62 -3.35
N ASP A 339 -1.24 -7.46 -3.93
CA ASP A 339 -1.60 -7.13 -5.31
C ASP A 339 -0.38 -7.18 -6.24
N LEU A 340 -0.40 -8.10 -7.19
CA LEU A 340 0.67 -8.27 -8.17
C LEU A 340 0.83 -7.05 -9.10
N GLY A 341 -0.21 -6.22 -9.24
CA GLY A 341 -0.14 -4.94 -9.96
C GLY A 341 0.78 -3.91 -9.31
N LYS A 342 1.22 -4.13 -8.07
CA LYS A 342 2.12 -3.25 -7.32
C LYS A 342 3.56 -3.75 -7.23
N THR A 343 3.91 -4.81 -7.95
CA THR A 343 5.29 -5.35 -7.98
C THR A 343 6.35 -4.33 -8.35
N TYR A 344 6.01 -3.32 -9.17
CA TYR A 344 6.93 -2.23 -9.52
C TYR A 344 7.35 -1.38 -8.30
N MET A 345 6.53 -1.34 -7.25
CA MET A 345 6.84 -0.61 -6.01
C MET A 345 7.98 -1.26 -5.22
N LEU A 346 8.24 -2.55 -5.42
CA LEU A 346 9.44 -3.19 -4.88
C LEU A 346 10.71 -2.52 -5.43
N ASN A 347 10.74 -2.26 -6.75
CA ASN A 347 11.82 -1.53 -7.38
C ASN A 347 11.86 -0.06 -6.94
N ASP A 348 10.70 0.58 -6.75
CA ASP A 348 10.64 1.96 -6.27
C ASP A 348 11.27 2.11 -4.87
N MET A 349 11.00 1.17 -3.97
CA MET A 349 11.64 1.08 -2.65
C MET A 349 13.12 0.66 -2.74
N GLY A 350 13.58 0.11 -3.85
CA GLY A 350 14.91 -0.45 -4.00
C GLY A 350 15.07 -1.86 -3.42
N LEU A 351 13.99 -2.62 -3.29
CA LEU A 351 13.95 -4.01 -2.87
C LEU A 351 14.25 -4.95 -4.05
N GLY A 352 15.04 -5.99 -3.80
CA GLY A 352 15.40 -6.98 -4.83
C GLY A 352 14.58 -8.27 -4.79
N TRP A 353 13.73 -8.42 -3.78
CA TRP A 353 12.96 -9.63 -3.55
C TRP A 353 11.48 -9.33 -3.27
N GLY A 354 10.61 -10.23 -3.71
CA GLY A 354 9.19 -10.26 -3.37
C GLY A 354 8.79 -11.64 -2.86
N LYS A 355 7.92 -11.68 -1.84
CA LYS A 355 7.34 -12.93 -1.33
C LYS A 355 6.00 -13.20 -2.01
N GLY A 356 5.90 -14.36 -2.68
CA GLY A 356 4.71 -14.83 -3.36
C GLY A 356 4.16 -16.11 -2.71
N TYR A 357 2.86 -16.36 -2.84
CA TYR A 357 2.18 -17.44 -2.13
C TYR A 357 1.61 -18.48 -3.09
N VAL A 358 1.88 -19.75 -2.80
CA VAL A 358 1.33 -20.89 -3.53
C VAL A 358 0.62 -21.81 -2.57
N ASN A 359 -0.66 -22.04 -2.82
CA ASN A 359 -1.47 -23.03 -2.13
C ASN A 359 -1.48 -24.34 -2.94
N TRP A 360 -0.91 -25.42 -2.40
CA TRP A 360 -0.88 -26.71 -3.09
C TRP A 360 -2.29 -27.22 -3.39
N GLY A 361 -3.25 -27.02 -2.49
CA GLY A 361 -4.65 -27.36 -2.68
C GLY A 361 -5.33 -26.70 -3.88
N THR A 362 -4.99 -25.44 -4.20
CA THR A 362 -5.54 -24.73 -5.37
C THR A 362 -4.81 -25.11 -6.65
N VAL A 363 -3.51 -25.37 -6.57
CA VAL A 363 -2.69 -25.75 -7.73
C VAL A 363 -2.89 -27.21 -8.12
N GLU A 364 -3.11 -28.13 -7.19
CA GLU A 364 -3.34 -29.55 -7.47
C GLU A 364 -4.63 -30.03 -6.79
N PRO A 365 -5.81 -29.57 -7.26
CA PRO A 365 -7.10 -29.91 -6.65
C PRO A 365 -7.42 -31.42 -6.73
N LYS A 366 -6.79 -32.14 -7.67
CA LYS A 366 -6.83 -33.60 -7.77
C LYS A 366 -5.41 -34.13 -8.07
N PRO A 367 -5.08 -35.36 -7.64
CA PRO A 367 -3.76 -35.94 -7.88
C PRO A 367 -3.37 -35.89 -9.37
N GLY A 368 -2.27 -35.21 -9.67
CA GLY A 368 -1.70 -35.02 -11.02
C GLY A 368 -2.44 -34.04 -11.93
N GLU A 369 -3.50 -33.37 -11.46
CA GLU A 369 -4.25 -32.36 -12.22
C GLU A 369 -3.85 -30.96 -11.76
N PHE A 370 -2.91 -30.33 -12.49
CA PHE A 370 -2.35 -29.04 -12.10
C PHE A 370 -3.04 -27.83 -12.74
N HIS A 371 -3.28 -26.80 -11.92
CA HIS A 371 -3.90 -25.52 -12.23
C HIS A 371 -2.90 -24.40 -11.84
N TRP A 372 -2.12 -23.90 -12.80
CA TRP A 372 -0.95 -23.05 -12.52
C TRP A 372 -1.23 -21.54 -12.47
N VAL A 373 -2.49 -21.12 -12.39
CA VAL A 373 -2.91 -19.71 -12.56
C VAL A 373 -2.16 -18.77 -11.60
N ASP A 374 -2.30 -18.96 -10.29
CA ASP A 374 -1.67 -18.07 -9.29
C ASP A 374 -0.13 -18.04 -9.39
N PRO A 375 0.58 -19.18 -9.39
CA PRO A 375 2.04 -19.15 -9.48
C PRO A 375 2.58 -18.67 -10.84
N ASP A 376 1.85 -18.84 -11.95
CA ASP A 376 2.24 -18.26 -13.24
C ASP A 376 2.14 -16.73 -13.17
N ASN A 377 1.06 -16.20 -12.58
CA ASN A 377 0.87 -14.75 -12.39
C ASN A 377 1.95 -14.15 -11.48
N ILE A 378 2.31 -14.82 -10.38
CA ILE A 378 3.40 -14.40 -9.49
C ILE A 378 4.73 -14.36 -10.25
N ALA A 379 5.06 -15.44 -10.98
CA ALA A 379 6.31 -15.54 -11.73
C ALA A 379 6.41 -14.48 -12.84
N GLN A 380 5.30 -14.17 -13.50
CA GLN A 380 5.24 -13.12 -14.50
C GLN A 380 5.42 -11.74 -13.87
N ALA A 381 4.59 -11.37 -12.87
CA ALA A 381 4.61 -10.03 -12.29
C ALA A 381 5.98 -9.68 -11.67
N MET A 382 6.61 -10.60 -10.95
CA MET A 382 7.95 -10.39 -10.40
C MET A 382 9.03 -10.38 -11.49
N GLY A 383 8.91 -11.27 -12.48
CA GLY A 383 9.86 -11.38 -13.59
C GLY A 383 9.88 -10.13 -14.47
N ASP A 384 8.72 -9.55 -14.76
CA ASP A 384 8.56 -8.30 -15.52
C ASP A 384 9.26 -7.12 -14.82
N GLN A 385 9.34 -7.18 -13.48
CA GLN A 385 10.03 -6.22 -12.63
C GLN A 385 11.48 -6.61 -12.32
N GLN A 386 11.98 -7.75 -12.81
CA GLN A 386 13.31 -8.30 -12.50
C GLN A 386 13.56 -8.53 -11.00
N VAL A 387 12.49 -8.77 -10.25
CA VAL A 387 12.53 -9.04 -8.80
C VAL A 387 12.67 -10.55 -8.56
N LYS A 388 13.52 -10.93 -7.60
CA LYS A 388 13.67 -12.34 -7.19
C LYS A 388 12.51 -12.80 -6.33
N ILE A 389 12.13 -14.07 -6.47
CA ILE A 389 10.94 -14.62 -5.81
C ILE A 389 11.34 -15.52 -4.65
N LEU A 390 10.83 -15.20 -3.46
CA LEU A 390 10.66 -16.16 -2.37
C LEU A 390 9.23 -16.70 -2.44
N MET A 391 9.07 -17.96 -2.82
CA MET A 391 7.76 -18.58 -3.02
C MET A 391 7.37 -19.43 -1.81
N ARG A 392 6.41 -18.97 -1.02
CA ARG A 392 5.85 -19.74 0.10
C ARG A 392 4.91 -20.82 -0.40
N VAL A 393 5.21 -22.07 -0.08
CA VAL A 393 4.37 -23.23 -0.39
C VAL A 393 3.61 -23.66 0.86
N HIS A 394 2.28 -23.66 0.79
CA HIS A 394 1.41 -24.02 1.92
C HIS A 394 0.13 -24.70 1.44
N GLY A 395 -0.71 -25.16 2.39
CA GLY A 395 -2.08 -25.61 2.13
C GLY A 395 -2.19 -26.99 1.46
N THR A 396 -2.47 -28.02 2.25
CA THR A 396 -2.58 -29.40 1.77
C THR A 396 -3.93 -29.66 1.09
N PRO A 397 -3.96 -30.26 -0.12
CA PRO A 397 -5.20 -30.60 -0.83
C PRO A 397 -6.02 -31.61 -0.05
N ALA A 398 -7.35 -31.56 -0.22
CA ALA A 398 -8.29 -32.45 0.48
C ALA A 398 -8.02 -33.95 0.25
N TRP A 399 -7.37 -34.34 -0.85
CA TRP A 399 -7.04 -35.73 -1.15
C TRP A 399 -5.73 -36.22 -0.48
N ALA A 400 -4.93 -35.32 0.10
CA ALA A 400 -3.64 -35.62 0.74
C ALA A 400 -3.64 -35.38 2.26
N ARG A 401 -4.83 -35.24 2.86
CA ARG A 401 -5.04 -35.03 4.31
C ARG A 401 -6.31 -35.72 4.80
N PRO A 402 -6.52 -35.86 6.12
CA PRO A 402 -7.71 -36.52 6.64
C PRO A 402 -8.98 -35.78 6.25
N GLN A 403 -10.07 -36.53 6.07
CA GLN A 403 -11.36 -35.93 5.76
C GLN A 403 -11.80 -34.98 6.89
N ASN A 404 -12.34 -33.81 6.52
CA ASN A 404 -12.78 -32.75 7.44
C ASN A 404 -11.66 -32.11 8.30
N SER A 405 -10.39 -32.28 7.95
CA SER A 405 -9.31 -31.49 8.56
C SER A 405 -9.26 -30.06 7.99
N SER A 406 -8.43 -29.20 8.57
CA SER A 406 -8.09 -27.91 7.97
C SER A 406 -7.19 -28.10 6.74
N TYR A 407 -7.18 -27.15 5.81
CA TYR A 407 -6.20 -27.13 4.72
C TYR A 407 -4.77 -26.86 5.23
N THR A 408 -4.64 -26.27 6.43
CA THR A 408 -3.37 -26.13 7.17
C THR A 408 -2.92 -27.43 7.86
N HIS A 409 -3.61 -28.56 7.65
CA HIS A 409 -3.10 -29.84 8.15
C HIS A 409 -1.86 -30.25 7.35
N PRO A 410 -0.77 -30.75 7.97
CA PRO A 410 0.37 -31.27 7.24
C PRO A 410 -0.02 -32.46 6.34
N PRO A 411 0.71 -32.78 5.28
CA PRO A 411 0.35 -33.90 4.41
C PRO A 411 0.47 -35.25 5.10
N ASP A 412 -0.54 -36.11 4.89
CA ASP A 412 -0.49 -37.52 5.31
C ASP A 412 0.43 -38.35 4.39
N ASP A 413 0.59 -37.89 3.14
CA ASP A 413 1.44 -38.52 2.12
C ASP A 413 2.59 -37.58 1.72
N MET A 414 3.74 -37.78 2.35
CA MET A 414 4.97 -37.04 2.02
C MET A 414 5.46 -37.32 0.60
N ALA A 415 5.17 -38.49 0.01
CA ALA A 415 5.57 -38.77 -1.36
C ALA A 415 4.76 -37.92 -2.35
N ALA A 416 3.47 -37.73 -2.09
CA ALA A 416 2.63 -36.81 -2.85
C ALA A 416 3.14 -35.36 -2.75
N PHE A 417 3.48 -34.89 -1.53
CA PHE A 417 4.05 -33.57 -1.34
C PHE A 417 5.38 -33.40 -2.09
N GLY A 418 6.27 -34.40 -2.04
CA GLY A 418 7.52 -34.39 -2.81
C GLY A 418 7.32 -34.37 -4.32
N ALA A 419 6.29 -35.06 -4.83
CA ALA A 419 5.93 -35.02 -6.25
C ALA A 419 5.43 -33.63 -6.67
N PHE A 420 4.61 -32.99 -5.84
CA PHE A 420 4.18 -31.61 -6.04
C PHE A 420 5.36 -30.64 -6.07
N MET A 421 6.25 -30.72 -5.07
CA MET A 421 7.45 -29.87 -5.02
C MET A 421 8.36 -30.07 -6.24
N THR A 422 8.45 -31.29 -6.76
CA THR A 422 9.19 -31.57 -8.00
C THR A 422 8.54 -30.87 -9.19
N ALA A 423 7.21 -30.99 -9.36
CA ALA A 423 6.48 -30.37 -10.45
C ALA A 423 6.56 -28.83 -10.40
N LEU A 424 6.44 -28.25 -9.20
CA LEU A 424 6.56 -26.82 -8.96
C LEU A 424 7.97 -26.32 -9.31
N ALA A 425 9.02 -26.96 -8.78
CA ALA A 425 10.40 -26.57 -9.03
C ALA A 425 10.81 -26.75 -10.50
N ASP A 426 10.37 -27.82 -11.17
CA ASP A 426 10.66 -28.04 -12.59
C ASP A 426 10.01 -26.98 -13.48
N ARG A 427 8.75 -26.61 -13.19
CA ARG A 427 8.02 -25.57 -13.96
C ARG A 427 8.65 -24.19 -13.84
N TYR A 428 9.13 -23.83 -12.65
CA TYR A 428 9.63 -22.48 -12.35
C TYR A 428 11.15 -22.39 -12.24
N LYS A 429 11.86 -23.42 -12.71
CA LYS A 429 13.31 -23.49 -12.75
C LYS A 429 13.94 -22.21 -13.30
N GLY A 430 14.84 -21.61 -12.53
CA GLY A 430 15.52 -20.35 -12.86
C GLY A 430 14.67 -19.08 -12.83
N ARG A 431 13.35 -19.17 -12.55
CA ARG A 431 12.45 -18.02 -12.37
C ARG A 431 12.11 -17.79 -10.90
N VAL A 432 12.12 -18.84 -10.07
CA VAL A 432 11.92 -18.75 -8.62
C VAL A 432 13.24 -19.00 -7.93
N ALA A 433 13.68 -18.04 -7.13
CA ALA A 433 15.00 -18.07 -6.51
C ALA A 433 15.02 -18.87 -5.20
N ALA A 434 13.90 -18.88 -4.46
CA ALA A 434 13.77 -19.59 -3.21
C ALA A 434 12.36 -20.13 -2.98
N TYR A 435 12.25 -21.28 -2.31
CA TYR A 435 10.99 -21.86 -1.83
C TYR A 435 10.97 -21.86 -0.31
N GLU A 436 10.01 -21.15 0.29
CA GLU A 436 9.72 -21.22 1.73
C GLU A 436 8.73 -22.37 1.97
N ILE A 437 9.13 -23.31 2.83
CA ILE A 437 8.35 -24.53 3.07
C ILE A 437 7.46 -24.33 4.29
N TRP A 438 6.15 -24.14 4.05
CA TRP A 438 5.11 -23.88 5.04
C TRP A 438 5.13 -22.47 5.64
N ASN A 439 4.22 -22.21 6.59
CA ASN A 439 4.14 -20.96 7.36
C ASN A 439 4.03 -21.31 8.85
N GLU A 440 4.84 -20.69 9.72
CA GLU A 440 4.71 -20.77 11.19
C GLU A 440 4.31 -22.16 11.73
N PRO A 441 5.08 -23.22 11.42
CA PRO A 441 4.72 -24.60 11.75
C PRO A 441 4.65 -24.85 13.26
N ASN A 442 5.14 -23.91 14.08
CA ASN A 442 5.06 -23.93 15.54
C ASN A 442 3.75 -23.37 16.11
N LEU A 443 2.80 -22.94 15.28
CA LEU A 443 1.47 -22.51 15.69
C LEU A 443 0.41 -23.55 15.30
N ASN A 444 -0.52 -23.86 16.21
CA ASN A 444 -1.48 -24.93 15.99
C ASN A 444 -2.44 -24.65 14.81
N TYR A 445 -2.88 -23.41 14.61
CA TYR A 445 -3.82 -23.05 13.55
C TYR A 445 -3.17 -23.14 12.16
N GLU A 446 -1.86 -22.93 12.07
CA GLU A 446 -1.03 -23.21 10.89
C GLU A 446 -0.65 -24.69 10.77
N TRP A 447 -0.98 -25.50 11.77
CA TRP A 447 -0.69 -26.94 11.81
C TRP A 447 -1.96 -27.79 11.93
N GLY A 448 -3.04 -27.36 11.29
CA GLY A 448 -4.27 -28.13 11.19
C GLY A 448 -5.10 -28.18 12.47
N ASN A 449 -4.86 -27.24 13.39
CA ASN A 449 -5.35 -27.25 14.77
C ASN A 449 -4.88 -28.46 15.58
N LEU A 450 -3.71 -29.02 15.24
CA LEU A 450 -3.03 -30.07 15.97
C LEU A 450 -1.94 -29.49 16.87
N ASP A 451 -1.40 -30.31 17.77
CA ASP A 451 -0.16 -29.98 18.46
C ASP A 451 0.97 -29.90 17.41
N PRO A 452 1.70 -28.76 17.32
CA PRO A 452 2.82 -28.62 16.40
C PRO A 452 3.89 -29.71 16.60
N ASP A 453 4.40 -30.26 15.50
CA ASP A 453 5.37 -31.37 15.54
C ASP A 453 6.64 -31.05 14.73
N PRO A 454 7.77 -30.74 15.40
CA PRO A 454 9.02 -30.41 14.72
C PRO A 454 9.64 -31.58 13.97
N VAL A 455 9.31 -32.84 14.33
CA VAL A 455 9.82 -34.04 13.64
C VAL A 455 9.11 -34.19 12.30
N VAL A 456 7.77 -34.14 12.29
CA VAL A 456 6.98 -34.22 11.05
C VAL A 456 7.30 -33.06 10.13
N TYR A 457 7.40 -31.85 10.68
CA TYR A 457 7.77 -30.68 9.90
C TYR A 457 9.17 -30.82 9.26
N THR A 458 10.15 -31.34 10.01
CA THR A 458 11.51 -31.55 9.47
C THR A 458 11.52 -32.58 8.33
N GLU A 459 10.72 -33.64 8.41
CA GLU A 459 10.58 -34.61 7.30
C GLU A 459 9.94 -33.98 6.05
N MET A 460 9.00 -33.05 6.25
CA MET A 460 8.41 -32.27 5.15
C MET A 460 9.46 -31.37 4.47
N VAL A 461 10.28 -30.66 5.25
CA VAL A 461 11.40 -29.83 4.73
C VAL A 461 12.40 -30.69 3.97
N LYS A 462 12.85 -31.83 4.52
CA LYS A 462 13.77 -32.75 3.83
C LYS A 462 13.20 -33.26 2.50
N THR A 463 11.90 -33.55 2.48
CA THR A 463 11.19 -34.00 1.30
C THR A 463 11.19 -32.92 0.21
N ALA A 464 10.83 -31.69 0.57
CA ALA A 464 10.89 -30.55 -0.33
C ALA A 464 12.32 -30.28 -0.82
N TYR A 465 13.31 -30.28 0.09
CA TYR A 465 14.73 -30.07 -0.25
C TYR A 465 15.20 -31.03 -1.33
N LYS A 466 14.96 -32.34 -1.12
CA LYS A 466 15.34 -33.36 -2.08
C LYS A 466 14.65 -33.17 -3.44
N ALA A 467 13.36 -32.85 -3.44
CA ALA A 467 12.58 -32.63 -4.66
C ALA A 467 13.06 -31.41 -5.44
N VAL A 468 13.19 -30.27 -4.76
CA VAL A 468 13.64 -29.00 -5.36
C VAL A 468 15.06 -29.14 -5.89
N LYS A 469 16.02 -29.62 -5.09
CA LYS A 469 17.43 -29.76 -5.53
C LYS A 469 17.62 -30.73 -6.69
N ALA A 470 16.71 -31.69 -6.88
CA ALA A 470 16.74 -32.59 -8.03
C ALA A 470 16.24 -31.90 -9.32
N ALA A 471 15.24 -31.02 -9.22
CA ALA A 471 14.65 -30.29 -10.35
C ALA A 471 15.46 -29.02 -10.71
N ASP A 472 15.76 -28.20 -9.69
CA ASP A 472 16.54 -26.97 -9.78
C ASP A 472 17.58 -26.90 -8.65
N PRO A 473 18.84 -27.31 -8.92
CA PRO A 473 19.92 -27.27 -7.93
C PRO A 473 20.25 -25.87 -7.41
N GLU A 474 19.95 -24.82 -8.18
CA GLU A 474 20.27 -23.43 -7.84
C GLU A 474 19.20 -22.78 -6.94
N ALA A 475 17.96 -23.27 -6.98
CA ALA A 475 16.88 -22.75 -6.16
C ALA A 475 17.14 -23.04 -4.66
N LEU A 476 16.96 -22.04 -3.82
CA LEU A 476 17.11 -22.15 -2.37
C LEU A 476 15.87 -22.78 -1.74
N VAL A 477 16.04 -23.51 -0.64
CA VAL A 477 14.94 -24.07 0.15
C VAL A 477 15.06 -23.55 1.58
N ILE A 478 14.10 -22.71 1.97
CA ILE A 478 14.05 -22.03 3.25
C ILE A 478 12.99 -22.72 4.11
N THR A 479 13.27 -22.97 5.38
CA THR A 479 12.19 -23.40 6.29
C THR A 479 11.17 -22.27 6.43
N GLY A 480 9.91 -22.60 6.68
CA GLY A 480 8.90 -21.65 7.10
C GLY A 480 9.37 -20.88 8.33
N GLY A 481 9.01 -19.60 8.37
CA GLY A 481 9.32 -18.72 9.49
C GLY A 481 8.74 -19.24 10.79
N LEU A 482 9.57 -19.39 11.83
CA LEU A 482 9.06 -19.67 13.17
C LEU A 482 8.50 -18.40 13.79
N ALA A 483 7.25 -18.45 14.25
CA ALA A 483 6.65 -17.36 15.04
C ALA A 483 7.36 -17.24 16.39
N THR A 484 7.61 -16.02 16.87
CA THR A 484 8.15 -15.79 18.21
C THR A 484 7.13 -16.15 19.28
N THR A 485 7.34 -17.25 20.01
CA THR A 485 6.34 -17.81 20.95
C THR A 485 6.88 -18.00 22.38
N GLY A 486 8.09 -17.55 22.67
CA GLY A 486 8.66 -17.68 24.01
C GLY A 486 8.86 -19.16 24.38
N ASP A 487 8.37 -19.54 25.55
CA ASP A 487 8.33 -20.94 26.01
C ASP A 487 7.11 -21.72 25.49
N GLY A 488 6.27 -21.09 24.64
CA GLY A 488 5.05 -21.66 24.09
C GLY A 488 3.78 -21.34 24.90
N SER A 489 2.65 -21.87 24.43
CA SER A 489 1.32 -21.70 25.02
C SER A 489 0.46 -22.96 24.77
N ALA A 490 -0.84 -22.90 25.08
CA ALA A 490 -1.76 -23.99 24.74
C ALA A 490 -1.99 -24.15 23.23
N THR A 491 -1.66 -23.14 22.43
CA THR A 491 -1.89 -23.09 20.98
C THR A 491 -0.59 -22.90 20.18
N ALA A 492 0.56 -22.78 20.85
CA ALA A 492 1.85 -22.52 20.23
C ALA A 492 2.96 -23.33 20.89
N TYR A 493 3.85 -23.89 20.09
CA TYR A 493 5.10 -24.52 20.55
C TYR A 493 6.16 -23.44 20.71
N GLY A 494 6.92 -23.46 21.81
CA GLY A 494 8.04 -22.53 22.02
C GLY A 494 9.08 -22.62 20.89
N ASP A 495 9.38 -21.51 20.24
CA ASP A 495 10.12 -21.45 18.98
C ASP A 495 11.55 -22.00 19.07
N LEU A 496 12.28 -21.69 20.15
CA LEU A 496 13.63 -22.25 20.35
C LEU A 496 13.61 -23.76 20.58
N ALA A 497 12.61 -24.27 21.30
CA ALA A 497 12.44 -25.69 21.55
C ALA A 497 12.00 -26.43 20.27
N PHE A 498 11.15 -25.79 19.47
CA PHE A 498 10.76 -26.31 18.15
C PHE A 498 11.96 -26.39 17.21
N LEU A 499 12.78 -25.34 17.13
CA LEU A 499 14.03 -25.32 16.35
C LEU A 499 15.02 -26.40 16.82
N GLN A 500 15.18 -26.57 18.12
CA GLN A 500 15.99 -27.67 18.66
C GLN A 500 15.43 -29.03 18.25
N GLY A 501 14.11 -29.22 18.33
CA GLY A 501 13.44 -30.43 17.86
C GLY A 501 13.66 -30.71 16.37
N MET A 502 13.74 -29.67 15.53
CA MET A 502 14.07 -29.82 14.11
C MET A 502 15.52 -30.31 13.92
N TYR A 503 16.46 -29.77 14.70
CA TYR A 503 17.85 -30.25 14.70
C TYR A 503 17.98 -31.70 15.19
N ASP A 504 17.27 -32.06 16.26
CA ASP A 504 17.22 -33.43 16.80
C ASP A 504 16.62 -34.40 15.76
N ALA A 505 15.67 -33.93 14.96
CA ALA A 505 15.10 -34.66 13.83
C ALA A 505 16.03 -34.69 12.60
N GLY A 506 17.18 -34.01 12.63
CA GLY A 506 18.20 -34.07 11.58
C GLY A 506 18.01 -33.07 10.45
N LEU A 507 17.61 -31.84 10.74
CA LEU A 507 17.47 -30.74 9.77
C LEU A 507 18.76 -30.39 9.01
N GLN A 508 19.93 -30.57 9.63
CA GLN A 508 21.22 -30.12 9.07
C GLN A 508 21.44 -30.59 7.64
N LYS A 509 21.85 -29.66 6.76
CA LYS A 509 22.13 -29.89 5.33
C LYS A 509 20.90 -30.26 4.50
N HIS A 510 19.70 -30.04 5.03
CA HIS A 510 18.43 -30.25 4.33
C HIS A 510 17.61 -28.97 4.17
N CYS A 511 18.25 -27.82 4.31
CA CYS A 511 17.74 -26.50 3.94
C CYS A 511 18.93 -25.61 3.53
N ASP A 512 18.64 -24.50 2.87
CA ASP A 512 19.61 -23.45 2.54
C ASP A 512 19.38 -22.17 3.36
N GLY A 513 18.34 -22.12 4.19
CA GLY A 513 18.04 -21.04 5.13
C GLY A 513 17.04 -21.46 6.21
N ILE A 514 17.19 -20.91 7.41
CA ILE A 514 16.23 -21.09 8.52
C ILE A 514 15.32 -19.87 8.56
N GLY A 515 14.02 -20.08 8.36
CA GLY A 515 13.01 -19.03 8.44
C GLY A 515 12.78 -18.52 9.87
N SER A 516 12.46 -17.24 10.02
CA SER A 516 12.11 -16.60 11.29
C SER A 516 11.09 -15.47 11.09
N HIS A 517 10.10 -15.34 11.99
CA HIS A 517 9.16 -14.21 12.07
C HIS A 517 9.31 -13.49 13.43
N PRO A 518 10.36 -12.67 13.61
CA PRO A 518 10.73 -12.09 14.90
C PRO A 518 9.91 -10.84 15.24
N TYR A 519 8.58 -10.96 15.26
CA TYR A 519 7.70 -9.87 15.70
C TYR A 519 8.04 -9.43 17.13
N THR A 520 8.06 -8.12 17.37
CA THR A 520 8.54 -7.53 18.64
C THR A 520 7.41 -7.07 19.58
N PHE A 521 6.15 -7.30 19.19
CA PHE A 521 4.97 -7.02 20.01
C PHE A 521 4.95 -5.56 20.51
N GLY A 522 5.12 -4.61 19.59
CA GLY A 522 5.05 -3.16 19.86
C GLY A 522 6.32 -2.54 20.42
N ARG A 523 7.36 -3.34 20.70
CA ARG A 523 8.64 -2.87 21.23
C ARG A 523 9.55 -2.33 20.13
N ALA A 524 10.44 -1.42 20.50
CA ALA A 524 11.50 -0.93 19.64
C ALA A 524 12.47 -2.06 19.23
N PRO A 525 13.13 -1.98 18.06
CA PRO A 525 14.04 -3.02 17.58
C PRO A 525 15.23 -3.32 18.51
N ASP A 526 15.71 -2.32 19.24
CA ASP A 526 16.85 -2.43 20.16
C ASP A 526 16.45 -2.86 21.58
N GLU A 527 15.15 -2.96 21.86
CA GLU A 527 14.65 -3.39 23.15
C GLU A 527 14.86 -4.89 23.36
N VAL A 528 15.35 -5.25 24.55
CA VAL A 528 15.53 -6.64 24.96
C VAL A 528 14.40 -7.04 25.91
N ASP A 529 13.56 -7.97 25.48
CA ASP A 529 12.51 -8.53 26.32
C ASP A 529 13.02 -9.78 27.08
N PRO A 530 12.80 -9.89 28.40
CA PRO A 530 13.28 -11.04 29.19
C PRO A 530 12.71 -12.40 28.78
N TRP A 531 11.60 -12.43 28.04
CA TRP A 531 10.95 -13.64 27.54
C TRP A 531 11.24 -13.90 26.06
N GLY A 532 12.12 -13.10 25.43
CA GLY A 532 12.50 -13.25 24.03
C GLY A 532 11.45 -12.74 23.05
N LEU A 533 10.52 -11.89 23.49
CA LEU A 533 9.48 -11.28 22.64
C LEU A 533 9.96 -9.97 21.99
N SER A 534 11.17 -9.97 21.42
CA SER A 534 11.78 -8.82 20.73
C SER A 534 12.75 -9.27 19.63
N LEU A 535 13.33 -8.32 18.88
CA LEU A 535 14.20 -8.63 17.73
C LEU A 535 15.47 -9.40 18.13
N SER A 536 15.92 -9.30 19.38
CA SER A 536 17.05 -10.06 19.90
C SER A 536 16.83 -11.58 19.85
N ARG A 537 15.57 -12.05 19.71
CA ARG A 537 15.23 -13.46 19.54
C ARG A 537 15.94 -14.12 18.37
N VAL A 538 16.25 -13.37 17.32
CA VAL A 538 17.00 -13.86 16.14
C VAL A 538 18.40 -14.34 16.54
N GLN A 539 19.06 -13.66 17.48
CA GLN A 539 20.36 -14.08 18.01
C GLN A 539 20.25 -15.39 18.82
N GLU A 540 19.19 -15.56 19.59
CA GLU A 540 18.94 -16.79 20.37
C GLU A 540 18.65 -17.99 19.46
N GLN A 541 17.88 -17.79 18.38
CA GLN A 541 17.70 -18.80 17.34
C GLN A 541 19.04 -19.19 16.71
N TYR A 542 19.89 -18.21 16.37
CA TYR A 542 21.23 -18.49 15.86
C TYR A 542 22.14 -19.20 16.88
N ASP A 543 21.98 -18.96 18.18
CA ASP A 543 22.70 -19.68 19.23
C ASP A 543 22.30 -21.15 19.30
N VAL A 544 21.03 -21.48 19.09
CA VAL A 544 20.56 -22.87 18.91
C VAL A 544 21.22 -23.50 17.67
N MET A 545 21.24 -22.81 16.53
CA MET A 545 21.90 -23.29 15.31
C MET A 545 23.39 -23.59 15.56
N LYS A 546 24.13 -22.67 16.18
CA LYS A 546 25.55 -22.85 16.54
C LYS A 546 25.76 -24.01 17.49
N THR A 547 24.91 -24.18 18.50
CA THR A 547 25.01 -25.27 19.48
C THR A 547 24.87 -26.63 18.81
N ASN A 548 24.04 -26.72 17.78
CA ASN A 548 23.90 -27.93 16.97
C ASN A 548 25.05 -28.11 15.95
N GLY A 549 25.93 -27.12 15.75
CA GLY A 549 27.05 -27.17 14.82
C GLY A 549 26.73 -26.63 13.42
N ASP A 550 25.65 -25.86 13.29
CA ASP A 550 25.14 -25.31 12.03
C ASP A 550 25.34 -23.79 11.91
N GLY A 551 26.35 -23.24 12.58
CA GLY A 551 26.61 -21.79 12.63
C GLY A 551 27.00 -21.12 11.31
N ASN A 552 27.20 -21.89 10.23
CA ASN A 552 27.40 -21.32 8.88
C ASN A 552 26.08 -21.10 8.13
N GLN A 553 25.02 -21.78 8.55
CA GLN A 553 23.69 -21.63 7.98
C GLN A 553 23.13 -20.25 8.32
N LYS A 554 22.41 -19.65 7.37
CA LYS A 554 21.85 -18.31 7.50
C LYS A 554 20.38 -18.32 7.92
N ILE A 555 19.98 -17.27 8.62
CA ILE A 555 18.59 -16.97 8.94
C ILE A 555 17.97 -16.11 7.84
N TRP A 556 16.73 -16.43 7.48
CA TRP A 556 15.88 -15.67 6.59
C TRP A 556 14.69 -15.16 7.39
N ILE A 557 14.62 -13.85 7.60
CA ILE A 557 13.47 -13.22 8.23
C ILE A 557 12.42 -13.01 7.15
N THR A 558 11.44 -13.90 7.07
CA THR A 558 10.47 -13.96 5.97
C THR A 558 9.25 -13.06 6.21
N GLU A 559 9.10 -12.55 7.43
CA GLU A 559 8.12 -11.53 7.83
C GLU A 559 8.68 -10.70 9.00
N LEU A 560 8.60 -9.37 8.87
CA LEU A 560 8.93 -8.42 9.93
C LEU A 560 8.10 -7.16 9.76
N GLY A 561 7.44 -6.72 10.83
CA GLY A 561 6.66 -5.49 10.81
C GLY A 561 6.08 -5.10 12.16
N TRP A 562 5.50 -3.91 12.20
CA TRP A 562 4.79 -3.33 13.34
C TRP A 562 3.40 -2.93 12.90
N VAL A 563 2.39 -3.33 13.69
CA VAL A 563 1.01 -2.91 13.49
C VAL A 563 0.84 -1.47 13.98
N ILE A 564 0.14 -0.63 13.21
CA ILE A 564 -0.15 0.74 13.64
C ILE A 564 -1.45 0.83 14.44
N GLU A 565 -1.57 1.88 15.23
CA GLU A 565 -2.81 2.25 15.92
C GLU A 565 -3.97 2.41 14.92
N SER A 566 -5.16 1.97 15.32
CA SER A 566 -6.40 2.13 14.56
C SER A 566 -7.57 2.36 15.50
N ASN A 567 -8.67 2.90 14.97
CA ASN A 567 -9.92 3.03 15.72
C ASN A 567 -10.83 1.78 15.59
N TRP A 568 -10.34 0.71 14.97
CA TRP A 568 -11.02 -0.58 14.87
C TRP A 568 -10.56 -1.52 15.98
N ASP A 569 -11.45 -2.45 16.38
CA ASP A 569 -11.09 -3.55 17.27
C ASP A 569 -10.20 -4.54 16.51
N LEU A 570 -8.89 -4.44 16.73
CA LEU A 570 -7.89 -5.35 16.14
C LEU A 570 -7.62 -6.58 17.03
N GLY A 571 -8.45 -6.81 18.05
CA GLY A 571 -8.25 -7.89 19.01
C GLY A 571 -6.92 -7.76 19.75
N GLU A 572 -6.13 -8.83 19.77
CA GLU A 572 -4.84 -8.84 20.49
C GLU A 572 -3.79 -7.87 19.92
N HIS A 573 -3.92 -7.49 18.65
CA HIS A 573 -3.00 -6.56 17.98
C HIS A 573 -3.12 -5.12 18.49
N GLU A 574 -4.27 -4.73 19.04
CA GLU A 574 -4.48 -3.36 19.56
C GLU A 574 -3.47 -3.04 20.68
N SER A 575 -3.16 -4.03 21.52
CA SER A 575 -2.26 -3.85 22.68
C SER A 575 -0.78 -3.69 22.32
N ILE A 576 -0.41 -4.01 21.07
CA ILE A 576 0.96 -3.98 20.55
C ILE A 576 1.12 -2.97 19.41
N ALA A 577 0.10 -2.15 19.18
CA ALA A 577 0.10 -1.14 18.14
C ALA A 577 1.04 0.02 18.48
N VAL A 578 1.63 0.61 17.44
CA VAL A 578 2.52 1.77 17.53
C VAL A 578 2.00 2.91 16.66
N SER A 579 2.46 4.13 16.89
CA SER A 579 2.16 5.24 15.96
C SER A 579 2.78 5.01 14.58
N GLN A 580 2.25 5.64 13.53
CA GLN A 580 2.86 5.55 12.18
C GLN A 580 4.32 6.05 12.15
N THR A 581 4.65 7.07 12.96
CA THR A 581 6.03 7.55 13.10
C THR A 581 6.92 6.48 13.72
N GLN A 582 6.48 5.81 14.79
CA GLN A 582 7.23 4.70 15.37
C GLN A 582 7.37 3.52 14.41
N GLN A 583 6.33 3.20 13.63
CA GLN A 583 6.42 2.15 12.60
C GLN A 583 7.55 2.46 11.61
N ALA A 584 7.66 3.71 11.16
CA ALA A 584 8.68 4.16 10.23
C ALA A 584 10.10 4.09 10.82
N GLU A 585 10.26 4.59 12.05
CA GLU A 585 11.52 4.55 12.81
C GLU A 585 11.96 3.10 13.05
N TYR A 586 11.06 2.27 13.59
CA TYR A 586 11.37 0.88 13.97
C TYR A 586 11.68 -0.01 12.77
N LEU A 587 10.95 0.12 11.66
CA LEU A 587 11.27 -0.62 10.44
C LEU A 587 12.66 -0.27 9.90
N THR A 588 12.97 1.03 9.84
CA THR A 588 14.26 1.51 9.31
C THR A 588 15.42 1.06 10.22
N GLU A 589 15.28 1.23 11.53
CA GLU A 589 16.28 0.78 12.51
C GLU A 589 16.47 -0.74 12.48
N ALA A 590 15.38 -1.52 12.41
CA ALA A 590 15.48 -2.98 12.36
C ALA A 590 16.20 -3.46 11.10
N PHE A 591 15.89 -2.90 9.93
CA PHE A 591 16.60 -3.26 8.69
C PHE A 591 18.09 -2.94 8.78
N ALA A 592 18.44 -1.77 9.31
CA ALA A 592 19.83 -1.37 9.52
C ALA A 592 20.56 -2.27 10.52
N MET A 593 19.93 -2.63 11.64
CA MET A 593 20.52 -3.55 12.64
C MET A 593 20.73 -4.95 12.08
N LEU A 594 19.76 -5.47 11.33
CA LEU A 594 19.86 -6.80 10.72
C LEU A 594 20.98 -6.87 9.68
N GLU A 595 21.14 -5.82 8.88
CA GLU A 595 22.21 -5.73 7.88
C GLU A 595 23.60 -5.55 8.51
N ASN A 596 23.73 -4.65 9.49
CA ASN A 596 25.04 -4.21 9.99
C ASN A 596 25.54 -5.03 11.20
N ASP A 597 24.64 -5.49 12.07
CA ASP A 597 25.00 -6.08 13.35
C ASP A 597 24.77 -7.60 13.43
N MET A 598 23.97 -8.16 12.51
CA MET A 598 23.61 -9.59 12.51
C MET A 598 24.07 -10.31 11.23
N PRO A 599 25.38 -10.56 11.02
CA PRO A 599 25.93 -11.13 9.78
C PRO A 599 25.49 -12.59 9.49
N PHE A 600 24.78 -13.22 10.42
CA PHE A 600 24.16 -14.54 10.25
C PHE A 600 22.74 -14.47 9.67
N VAL A 601 22.15 -13.28 9.57
CA VAL A 601 20.94 -13.02 8.80
C VAL A 601 21.35 -12.76 7.35
N GLN A 602 20.64 -13.39 6.41
CA GLN A 602 20.88 -13.24 4.97
C GLN A 602 19.71 -12.56 4.26
N ALA A 603 18.50 -12.61 4.81
CA ALA A 603 17.35 -11.96 4.19
C ALA A 603 16.39 -11.37 5.23
N VAL A 604 15.72 -10.29 4.86
CA VAL A 604 14.61 -9.69 5.61
C VAL A 604 13.49 -9.29 4.65
N PHE A 605 12.25 -9.64 5.01
CA PHE A 605 11.04 -9.32 4.24
C PHE A 605 10.09 -8.50 5.08
N LEU A 606 9.77 -7.29 4.61
CA LEU A 606 8.73 -6.44 5.19
C LEU A 606 7.39 -7.18 5.19
N PHE A 607 6.71 -7.19 6.33
CA PHE A 607 5.30 -7.55 6.46
C PHE A 607 4.52 -6.29 6.90
N ASN A 608 3.83 -5.61 6.00
CA ASN A 608 3.72 -5.88 4.56
C ASN A 608 3.67 -4.58 3.74
N LEU A 609 3.70 -4.69 2.41
CA LEU A 609 3.66 -3.53 1.52
C LEU A 609 2.25 -2.93 1.44
N ASP A 610 1.26 -3.73 1.05
CA ASP A 610 0.01 -3.21 0.47
C ASP A 610 -1.29 -3.92 0.89
N PHE A 611 -1.31 -4.70 1.97
CA PHE A 611 -2.52 -5.44 2.38
C PHE A 611 -3.70 -4.50 2.71
N SER A 612 -3.44 -3.22 2.99
CA SER A 612 -4.47 -2.20 3.17
C SER A 612 -5.25 -1.83 1.92
N THR A 613 -4.76 -2.20 0.73
CA THR A 613 -5.27 -1.72 -0.56
C THR A 613 -6.20 -2.72 -1.27
N VAL A 614 -6.43 -3.89 -0.69
CA VAL A 614 -7.16 -5.00 -1.31
C VAL A 614 -8.51 -5.24 -0.62
N ALA A 615 -9.53 -5.54 -1.42
CA ALA A 615 -10.92 -5.62 -0.95
C ALA A 615 -11.19 -6.74 0.08
N TRP A 616 -10.42 -7.83 0.05
CA TRP A 616 -10.64 -8.97 0.95
C TRP A 616 -10.06 -8.78 2.35
N TYR A 617 -9.37 -7.66 2.61
CA TYR A 617 -8.93 -7.26 3.94
C TYR A 617 -9.77 -6.06 4.44
N PRO A 618 -10.91 -6.33 5.13
CA PRO A 618 -11.78 -5.28 5.63
C PRO A 618 -11.06 -4.43 6.69
N ALA A 619 -11.66 -3.30 7.07
CA ALA A 619 -10.99 -2.35 7.95
C ALA A 619 -10.64 -2.93 9.34
N GLN A 620 -11.35 -3.96 9.81
CA GLN A 620 -11.07 -4.63 11.09
C GLN A 620 -9.98 -5.71 11.00
N GLU A 621 -9.50 -6.07 9.81
CA GLU A 621 -8.44 -7.06 9.65
C GLU A 621 -7.09 -6.50 10.14
N PRO A 622 -6.46 -7.09 11.18
CA PRO A 622 -5.18 -6.60 11.70
C PRO A 622 -4.06 -6.54 10.65
N MET A 623 -4.00 -7.49 9.71
CA MET A 623 -2.92 -7.56 8.71
C MET A 623 -2.87 -6.32 7.80
N ARG A 624 -3.99 -5.62 7.62
CA ARG A 624 -4.06 -4.35 6.89
C ARG A 624 -3.35 -3.20 7.60
N TRP A 625 -3.19 -3.28 8.92
CA TRP A 625 -2.55 -2.25 9.74
C TRP A 625 -1.03 -2.45 9.89
N TYR A 626 -0.49 -3.56 9.38
CA TYR A 626 0.94 -3.75 9.16
C TYR A 626 1.43 -3.15 7.83
N ALA A 627 0.53 -2.84 6.90
CA ALA A 627 0.90 -2.29 5.60
C ALA A 627 1.62 -0.94 5.74
N ILE A 628 2.52 -0.62 4.81
CA ILE A 628 3.16 0.71 4.74
C ILE A 628 2.54 1.62 3.68
N LEU A 629 1.49 1.15 3.00
CA LEU A 629 0.63 1.95 2.14
C LEU A 629 -0.73 2.16 2.80
N ASN A 630 -1.38 3.28 2.49
CA ASN A 630 -2.79 3.52 2.82
C ASN A 630 -3.73 2.82 1.82
N PRO A 631 -5.03 2.67 2.14
CA PRO A 631 -6.02 2.05 1.25
C PRO A 631 -6.14 2.72 -0.11
N ASP A 632 -5.95 4.04 -0.18
CA ASP A 632 -5.89 4.82 -1.41
C ASP A 632 -4.54 4.75 -2.13
N ARG A 633 -3.64 3.87 -1.66
CA ARG A 633 -2.27 3.62 -2.15
C ARG A 633 -1.27 4.74 -1.86
N THR A 634 -1.64 5.77 -1.10
CA THR A 634 -0.67 6.80 -0.69
C THR A 634 0.37 6.22 0.27
N PRO A 635 1.63 6.69 0.21
CA PRO A 635 2.66 6.30 1.16
C PRO A 635 2.31 6.66 2.61
N ARG A 636 2.50 5.71 3.54
CA ARG A 636 2.65 6.02 4.98
C ARG A 636 4.08 6.50 5.25
N PRO A 637 4.36 7.16 6.39
CA PRO A 637 5.72 7.58 6.76
C PRO A 637 6.75 6.44 6.68
N ALA A 638 6.35 5.20 7.01
CA ALA A 638 7.20 4.02 6.91
C ALA A 638 7.65 3.71 5.48
N TYR A 639 6.80 3.93 4.47
CA TYR A 639 7.20 3.77 3.08
C TYR A 639 8.27 4.79 2.69
N THR A 640 8.02 6.07 2.96
CA THR A 640 8.96 7.15 2.60
C THR A 640 10.31 6.97 3.29
N GLN A 641 10.32 6.75 4.60
CA GLN A 641 11.57 6.64 5.35
C GLN A 641 12.37 5.39 4.96
N LEU A 642 11.71 4.23 4.84
CA LEU A 642 12.38 3.00 4.45
C LEU A 642 12.88 3.07 3.01
N ARG A 643 12.10 3.63 2.07
CA ARG A 643 12.55 3.89 0.69
C ARG A 643 13.80 4.77 0.63
N GLN A 644 13.86 5.85 1.41
CA GLN A 644 15.03 6.73 1.47
C GLN A 644 16.27 5.99 1.97
N TYR A 645 16.14 5.21 3.06
CA TYR A 645 17.20 4.35 3.58
C TYR A 645 17.65 3.33 2.52
N LEU A 646 16.70 2.61 1.91
CA LEU A 646 17.02 1.56 0.95
C LEU A 646 17.66 2.13 -0.33
N ARG A 647 17.23 3.27 -0.86
CA ARG A 647 17.83 3.86 -2.05
C ARG A 647 19.22 4.46 -1.79
N ASN A 648 19.48 4.92 -0.57
CA ASN A 648 20.75 5.52 -0.15
C ASN A 648 21.25 4.90 1.18
N PRO A 649 21.63 3.60 1.18
CA PRO A 649 21.93 2.84 2.40
C PRO A 649 23.22 3.27 3.09
#